data_AF-A0A182MRS1-F1
#
_entry.id   AF-A0A182MRS1-F1
#
_cell.length_a   1.000
_cell.length_b   1.000
_cell.length_c   1.000
_cell.angle_alpha   90.00
_cell.angle_beta   90.00
_cell.angle_gamma   90.00
#
_symmetry.space_group_name_H-M   'P 1'
#
loop_
_entity.id
_entity.type
_entity.pdbx_description
1 polymer ?
#
loop_
_entity_poly.entity_id
_entity_poly.type
_entity_poly.pdbx_seq_one_letter_code
_entity_poly.pdbx_strand_id
1 'polypeptide(L)'
;MESEKDKAEPPTAGSSVTEVTSGTQNQSAQKEILRMREEFNQQRARMKELYLAKESKLQRHVCADKIKNCSLFCSVDECKRIAAESANTRKELEEAKAQLMIMEYSREKDAEEQRNKVEDENRTLKQLVNETLDESSIMRESVKQMKDENTRLMDEIRQLKEELADNNQVSPSLAKTVQQAKKIILKLGAADSSSCDNLEDSMRKAQEDAEVLRSLVVPLEEEIKSLKEKLRLAYEEIETYTATRVQSKDGAQTSALIGMLNPAGPVQEPPSSNEPQPAQPCEACATHEANLARQQEEEKKRTAAWEKSVERLKEQIAKEAALRADLEVQWHKKREEHKNEVQKLTEWSTDTEQALEKLRREYGQLKIALRDELQKLTQEREHIYYKLNSLQQDNEFLSGKYIASSDALKDQEINFPQSIEELQELVLTLHENLIVTKAGCEFAERKARSMQDEVALLQEQQRCRDREVKKAEQHFTHKEHQLLEQLRKQEHDFNLLESVREELERTGIEQQKQNSDLRMQIIELQACNERLDRQNNDLRSKMMVLQEDLANNEAVQKDFVKLSQSLQMQLEKIRSADTQVRWQDDDDVDQCPNCKKEFTVTRRKQHCRHCGTIYCQPCLSKSVPSGPNRKPARVCDVCHTLLVQDTAPYFSREPPQSP
;
A
#
# COMPACT_ATOMS: atom_id res chain seq x y z
N MET A 1 23.57 -67.87 -1.72
CA MET A 1 23.92 -68.34 -0.37
C MET A 1 22.72 -69.08 0.22
N GLU A 2 22.60 -70.41 0.10
CA GLU A 2 23.65 -71.46 0.16
C GLU A 2 24.46 -71.33 1.47
N SER A 3 24.81 -72.35 2.26
CA SER A 3 24.44 -73.78 2.34
C SER A 3 24.78 -74.29 3.77
N GLU A 4 24.49 -75.51 4.27
CA GLU A 4 23.78 -76.68 3.73
C GLU A 4 23.22 -77.60 4.88
N LYS A 5 22.89 -78.84 4.51
CA LYS A 5 22.89 -80.15 5.22
C LYS A 5 23.70 -80.21 6.55
N ASP A 6 23.32 -81.01 7.55
CA ASP A 6 23.30 -82.48 7.43
C ASP A 6 22.28 -83.28 8.28
N LYS A 7 22.15 -84.58 7.93
CA LYS A 7 21.24 -85.59 8.50
C LYS A 7 21.75 -86.26 9.78
N ALA A 8 20.83 -86.75 10.62
CA ALA A 8 20.85 -88.13 11.15
C ALA A 8 19.49 -88.54 11.77
N GLU A 9 19.09 -89.79 11.59
CA GLU A 9 17.83 -90.40 12.07
C GLU A 9 18.01 -91.21 13.38
N PRO A 10 16.92 -91.61 14.07
CA PRO A 10 16.98 -92.26 15.39
C PRO A 10 17.08 -93.80 15.31
N PRO A 11 17.32 -94.49 16.45
CA PRO A 11 17.00 -95.91 16.59
C PRO A 11 16.00 -96.22 17.72
N THR A 12 15.40 -97.41 17.61
CA THR A 12 14.28 -97.93 18.39
C THR A 12 14.67 -98.96 19.47
N ALA A 13 13.82 -99.07 20.51
CA ALA A 13 13.46 -100.27 21.30
C ALA A 13 14.52 -101.32 21.70
N GLY A 14 14.60 -101.60 23.02
CA GLY A 14 15.29 -102.76 23.61
C GLY A 14 14.88 -102.96 25.07
N SER A 15 14.81 -104.21 25.57
CA SER A 15 14.15 -104.58 26.83
C SER A 15 15.11 -105.18 27.88
N SER A 16 14.63 -105.24 29.14
CA SER A 16 15.10 -106.09 30.26
C SER A 16 16.44 -105.74 30.93
N VAL A 17 16.75 -106.09 32.19
CA VAL A 17 16.03 -106.50 33.43
C VAL A 17 17.05 -106.39 34.59
N THR A 18 16.64 -106.14 35.85
CA THR A 18 17.47 -106.12 37.11
C THR A 18 18.64 -105.10 37.14
N GLU A 19 18.95 -104.38 38.22
CA GLU A 19 19.26 -104.88 39.57
C GLU A 19 19.24 -103.71 40.62
N VAL A 20 18.95 -104.01 41.89
CA VAL A 20 18.68 -103.01 42.94
C VAL A 20 19.89 -102.82 43.88
N THR A 21 20.87 -101.97 43.52
CA THR A 21 21.93 -101.48 44.43
C THR A 21 22.60 -100.17 43.96
N SER A 22 21.91 -99.02 43.96
CA SER A 22 22.57 -97.71 43.67
C SER A 22 21.90 -96.45 44.23
N GLY A 23 20.92 -96.58 45.14
CA GLY A 23 20.01 -95.50 45.52
C GLY A 23 20.64 -94.24 46.15
N THR A 24 21.73 -94.36 46.92
CA THR A 24 22.29 -93.25 47.70
C THR A 24 23.32 -92.39 46.97
N GLN A 25 24.17 -92.97 46.10
CA GLN A 25 25.10 -92.16 45.29
C GLN A 25 24.38 -91.44 44.15
N ASN A 26 23.38 -92.08 43.53
CA ASN A 26 22.63 -91.53 42.41
C ASN A 26 21.80 -90.28 42.82
N GLN A 27 21.23 -90.27 44.04
CA GLN A 27 20.52 -89.10 44.57
C GLN A 27 21.44 -87.88 44.83
N SER A 28 22.70 -88.10 45.24
CA SER A 28 23.66 -87.00 45.43
C SER A 28 24.05 -86.39 44.08
N ALA A 29 24.39 -87.23 43.10
CA ALA A 29 24.71 -86.79 41.74
C ALA A 29 23.54 -86.08 41.07
N GLN A 30 22.30 -86.56 41.24
CA GLN A 30 21.11 -85.91 40.72
C GLN A 30 20.86 -84.52 41.33
N LYS A 31 21.10 -84.34 42.64
CA LYS A 31 21.00 -83.02 43.29
C LYS A 31 22.04 -82.03 42.77
N GLU A 32 23.27 -82.50 42.52
CA GLU A 32 24.35 -81.66 42.01
C GLU A 32 24.15 -81.30 40.53
N ILE A 33 23.63 -82.23 39.72
CA ILE A 33 23.19 -81.96 38.34
C ILE A 33 22.03 -80.95 38.31
N LEU A 34 21.04 -81.08 39.21
CA LEU A 34 19.95 -80.10 39.35
C LEU A 34 20.48 -78.72 39.70
N ARG A 35 21.37 -78.63 40.70
CA ARG A 35 21.99 -77.36 41.12
C ARG A 35 22.79 -76.71 39.98
N MET A 36 23.64 -77.46 39.27
CA MET A 36 24.36 -76.94 38.11
C MET A 36 23.42 -76.48 36.98
N ARG A 37 22.30 -77.20 36.77
CA ARG A 37 21.28 -76.80 35.79
C ARG A 37 20.55 -75.53 36.20
N GLU A 38 20.33 -75.32 37.49
CA GLU A 38 19.68 -74.14 38.05
C GLU A 38 20.61 -72.92 38.03
N GLU A 39 21.89 -73.09 38.37
CA GLU A 39 22.96 -72.09 38.18
C GLU A 39 23.10 -71.69 36.70
N PHE A 40 23.13 -72.66 35.78
CA PHE A 40 23.17 -72.41 34.33
C PHE A 40 21.92 -71.66 33.83
N ASN A 41 20.73 -72.04 34.33
CA ASN A 41 19.49 -71.35 34.00
C ASN A 41 19.47 -69.90 34.53
N GLN A 42 19.99 -69.63 35.72
CA GLN A 42 20.14 -68.27 36.24
C GLN A 42 21.14 -67.44 35.42
N GLN A 43 22.29 -68.01 35.03
CA GLN A 43 23.24 -67.33 34.16
C GLN A 43 22.63 -67.00 32.79
N ARG A 44 21.88 -67.95 32.20
CA ARG A 44 21.14 -67.75 30.95
C ARG A 44 20.04 -66.68 31.07
N ALA A 45 19.34 -66.62 32.19
CA ALA A 45 18.34 -65.59 32.47
C ALA A 45 18.98 -64.19 32.53
N ARG A 46 20.05 -64.02 33.32
CA ARG A 46 20.81 -62.75 33.40
C ARG A 46 21.37 -62.32 32.04
N MET A 47 21.90 -63.27 31.25
CA MET A 47 22.41 -62.98 29.91
C MET A 47 21.28 -62.54 28.95
N LYS A 48 20.08 -63.14 29.07
CA LYS A 48 18.89 -62.75 28.30
C LYS A 48 18.38 -61.36 28.71
N GLU A 49 18.36 -61.03 29.99
CA GLU A 49 18.01 -59.69 30.50
C GLU A 49 18.98 -58.62 29.99
N LEU A 50 20.30 -58.89 30.05
CA LEU A 50 21.32 -57.99 29.51
C LEU A 50 21.16 -57.79 27.99
N TYR A 51 20.79 -58.85 27.25
CA TYR A 51 20.53 -58.77 25.82
C TYR A 51 19.29 -57.91 25.53
N LEU A 52 18.16 -58.17 26.17
CA LEU A 52 16.91 -57.41 26.02
C LEU A 52 17.06 -55.94 26.45
N ALA A 53 17.83 -55.67 27.50
CA ALA A 53 18.15 -54.31 27.93
C ALA A 53 19.00 -53.56 26.89
N LYS A 54 19.94 -54.26 26.23
CA LYS A 54 20.77 -53.69 25.16
C LYS A 54 19.97 -53.48 23.87
N GLU A 55 19.09 -54.41 23.52
CA GLU A 55 18.15 -54.32 22.39
C GLU A 55 17.15 -53.17 22.57
N SER A 56 16.55 -53.03 23.76
CA SER A 56 15.66 -51.91 24.11
C SER A 56 16.37 -50.55 24.07
N LYS A 57 17.65 -50.48 24.45
CA LYS A 57 18.47 -49.27 24.28
C LYS A 57 18.72 -48.98 22.80
N LEU A 58 19.05 -50.00 22.00
CA LEU A 58 19.31 -49.86 20.56
C LEU A 58 18.05 -49.39 19.81
N GLN A 59 16.88 -49.97 20.10
CA GLN A 59 15.59 -49.54 19.54
C GLN A 59 15.27 -48.08 19.90
N ARG A 60 15.54 -47.64 21.14
CA ARG A 60 15.36 -46.24 21.56
C ARG A 60 16.27 -45.28 20.80
N HIS A 61 17.54 -45.63 20.60
CA HIS A 61 18.45 -44.86 19.74
C HIS A 61 17.95 -44.76 18.30
N VAL A 62 17.61 -45.90 17.68
CA VAL A 62 17.08 -45.92 16.30
C VAL A 62 15.77 -45.13 16.16
N CYS A 63 14.91 -45.13 17.18
CA CYS A 63 13.70 -44.30 17.19
C CYS A 63 14.02 -42.80 17.29
N ALA A 64 14.93 -42.41 18.20
CA ALA A 64 15.36 -41.02 18.35
C ALA A 64 16.04 -40.47 17.08
N ASP A 65 16.88 -41.28 16.43
CA ASP A 65 17.56 -40.89 15.19
C ASP A 65 16.58 -40.82 14.00
N LYS A 66 15.57 -41.70 13.93
CA LYS A 66 14.47 -41.57 12.95
C LYS A 66 13.65 -40.28 13.16
N ILE A 67 13.32 -39.93 14.41
CA ILE A 67 12.57 -38.70 14.72
C ILE A 67 13.40 -37.46 14.34
N LYS A 68 14.70 -37.44 14.68
CA LYS A 68 15.61 -36.35 14.28
C LYS A 68 15.72 -36.22 12.76
N ASN A 69 15.92 -37.33 12.04
CA ASN A 69 16.00 -37.30 10.58
C ASN A 69 14.67 -36.86 9.94
N CYS A 70 13.52 -37.25 10.49
CA CYS A 70 12.21 -36.80 10.01
C CYS A 70 12.02 -35.28 10.23
N SER A 71 12.41 -34.77 11.40
CA SER A 71 12.36 -33.33 11.70
C SER A 71 13.32 -32.54 10.81
N LEU A 72 14.54 -33.03 10.58
CA LEU A 72 15.52 -32.39 9.71
C LEU A 72 15.05 -32.39 8.24
N PHE A 73 14.48 -33.49 7.75
CA PHE A 73 13.92 -33.58 6.40
C PHE A 73 12.76 -32.60 6.20
N CYS A 74 11.82 -32.55 7.16
CA CYS A 74 10.71 -31.60 7.12
C CYS A 74 11.19 -30.13 7.15
N SER A 75 12.22 -29.82 7.95
CA SER A 75 12.83 -28.48 7.96
C SER A 75 13.55 -28.15 6.66
N VAL A 76 14.20 -29.11 6.00
CA VAL A 76 14.89 -28.91 4.72
C VAL A 76 13.89 -28.65 3.59
N ASP A 77 12.77 -29.37 3.55
CA ASP A 77 11.73 -29.14 2.53
C ASP A 77 10.99 -27.80 2.77
N GLU A 78 10.78 -27.40 4.03
CA GLU A 78 10.30 -26.06 4.37
C GLU A 78 11.27 -24.97 3.88
N CYS A 79 12.57 -25.12 4.14
CA CYS A 79 13.58 -24.19 3.63
C CYS A 79 13.63 -24.15 2.09
N LYS A 80 13.43 -25.27 1.39
CA LYS A 80 13.32 -25.29 -0.08
C LYS A 80 12.08 -24.55 -0.58
N ARG A 81 10.93 -24.72 0.09
CA ARG A 81 9.69 -24.00 -0.25
C ARG A 81 9.87 -22.49 -0.10
N ILE A 82 10.37 -22.04 1.04
CA ILE A 82 10.66 -20.62 1.29
C ILE A 82 11.70 -20.07 0.29
N ALA A 83 12.71 -20.87 -0.09
CA ALA A 83 13.68 -20.48 -1.11
C ALA A 83 13.05 -20.35 -2.51
N ALA A 84 12.10 -21.22 -2.88
CA ALA A 84 11.36 -21.14 -4.13
C ALA A 84 10.41 -19.93 -4.17
N GLU A 85 9.68 -19.67 -3.08
CA GLU A 85 8.83 -18.48 -2.92
C GLU A 85 9.65 -17.18 -2.96
N SER A 86 10.82 -17.16 -2.30
CA SER A 86 11.80 -16.07 -2.39
C SER A 86 12.37 -15.88 -3.81
N ALA A 87 12.50 -16.94 -4.60
CA ALA A 87 12.95 -16.84 -5.99
C ALA A 87 11.83 -16.31 -6.90
N ASN A 88 10.59 -16.77 -6.70
CA ASN A 88 9.44 -16.32 -7.47
C ASN A 88 9.11 -14.84 -7.21
N THR A 89 9.03 -14.43 -5.94
CA THR A 89 8.82 -13.02 -5.55
C THR A 89 9.93 -12.09 -6.05
N ARG A 90 11.19 -12.55 -6.10
CA ARG A 90 12.28 -11.80 -6.77
C ARG A 90 12.06 -11.67 -8.27
N LYS A 91 11.60 -12.72 -8.95
CA LYS A 91 11.29 -12.65 -10.38
C LYS A 91 10.16 -11.67 -10.66
N GLU A 92 9.08 -11.73 -9.88
CA GLU A 92 7.96 -10.79 -9.95
C GLU A 92 8.40 -9.33 -9.71
N LEU A 93 9.32 -9.11 -8.77
CA LEU A 93 9.92 -7.80 -8.52
C LEU A 93 10.75 -7.28 -9.70
N GLU A 94 11.60 -8.12 -10.32
CA GLU A 94 12.36 -7.71 -11.51
C GLU A 94 11.45 -7.49 -12.74
N GLU A 95 10.38 -8.27 -12.89
CA GLU A 95 9.38 -8.09 -13.94
C GLU A 95 8.59 -6.78 -13.75
N ALA A 96 8.19 -6.46 -12.52
CA ALA A 96 7.55 -5.19 -12.18
C ALA A 96 8.49 -3.98 -12.39
N LYS A 97 9.78 -4.10 -12.05
CA LYS A 97 10.79 -3.06 -12.35
C LYS A 97 10.95 -2.83 -13.85
N ALA A 98 11.00 -3.91 -14.64
CA ALA A 98 11.10 -3.80 -16.10
C ALA A 98 9.86 -3.12 -16.71
N GLN A 99 8.66 -3.45 -16.21
CA GLN A 99 7.43 -2.79 -16.62
C GLN A 99 7.43 -1.29 -16.25
N LEU A 100 7.84 -0.94 -15.04
CA LEU A 100 7.97 0.47 -14.62
C LEU A 100 8.96 1.24 -15.51
N MET A 101 10.13 0.67 -15.80
CA MET A 101 11.13 1.31 -16.68
C MET A 101 10.60 1.54 -18.10
N ILE A 102 9.82 0.60 -18.64
CA ILE A 102 9.17 0.75 -19.96
C ILE A 102 8.10 1.84 -19.91
N MET A 103 7.29 1.89 -18.84
CA MET A 103 6.27 2.94 -18.65
C MET A 103 6.90 4.33 -18.48
N GLU A 104 7.98 4.44 -17.71
CA GLU A 104 8.73 5.70 -17.54
C GLU A 104 9.30 6.19 -18.87
N TYR A 105 9.94 5.30 -19.64
CA TYR A 105 10.48 5.61 -20.96
C TYR A 105 9.39 6.02 -21.96
N SER A 106 8.25 5.31 -21.99
CA SER A 106 7.12 5.69 -22.84
C SER A 106 6.59 7.07 -22.46
N ARG A 107 6.33 7.31 -21.17
CA ARG A 107 5.81 8.59 -20.66
C ARG A 107 6.78 9.76 -20.94
N GLU A 108 8.08 9.52 -20.84
CA GLU A 108 9.10 10.53 -21.17
C GLU A 108 9.14 10.83 -22.67
N LYS A 109 9.05 9.80 -23.52
CA LYS A 109 8.94 9.94 -24.97
C LYS A 109 7.66 10.66 -25.39
N ASP A 110 6.51 10.30 -24.82
CA ASP A 110 5.22 10.93 -25.11
C ASP A 110 5.24 12.41 -24.71
N ALA A 111 5.84 12.74 -23.56
CA ALA A 111 6.04 14.12 -23.12
C ALA A 111 6.99 14.91 -24.04
N GLU A 112 8.04 14.27 -24.57
CA GLU A 112 8.95 14.85 -25.56
C GLU A 112 8.25 15.09 -26.91
N GLU A 113 7.43 14.15 -27.37
CA GLU A 113 6.63 14.34 -28.59
C GLU A 113 5.61 15.47 -28.44
N GLN A 114 4.99 15.68 -27.26
CA GLN A 114 4.13 16.85 -27.04
C GLN A 114 4.92 18.16 -26.96
N ARG A 115 6.12 18.17 -26.33
CA ARG A 115 6.99 19.36 -26.32
C ARG A 115 7.34 19.80 -27.74
N ASN A 116 7.81 18.89 -28.58
CA ASN A 116 8.17 19.19 -29.97
C ASN A 116 6.97 19.71 -30.77
N LYS A 117 5.77 19.12 -30.62
CA LYS A 117 4.54 19.63 -31.26
C LYS A 117 4.21 21.06 -30.83
N VAL A 118 4.33 21.38 -29.55
CA VAL A 118 4.10 22.74 -29.03
C VAL A 118 5.16 23.74 -29.51
N GLU A 119 6.42 23.32 -29.66
CA GLU A 119 7.47 24.16 -30.24
C GLU A 119 7.24 24.45 -31.72
N ASP A 120 6.85 23.44 -32.51
CA ASP A 120 6.51 23.61 -33.93
C ASP A 120 5.26 24.49 -34.12
N GLU A 121 4.20 24.29 -33.32
CA GLU A 121 3.03 25.17 -33.31
C GLU A 121 3.42 26.62 -32.96
N ASN A 122 4.27 26.82 -31.94
CA ASN A 122 4.79 28.15 -31.60
C ASN A 122 5.63 28.76 -32.74
N ARG A 123 6.39 27.95 -33.48
CA ARG A 123 7.20 28.40 -34.61
C ARG A 123 6.31 28.85 -35.77
N THR A 124 5.29 28.07 -36.11
CA THR A 124 4.29 28.42 -37.14
C THR A 124 3.49 29.66 -36.74
N LEU A 125 3.07 29.79 -35.48
CA LEU A 125 2.36 30.99 -35.00
C LEU A 125 3.25 32.23 -35.06
N LYS A 126 4.53 32.14 -34.67
CA LYS A 126 5.49 33.25 -34.79
C LYS A 126 5.71 33.66 -36.25
N GLN A 127 5.79 32.69 -37.17
CA GLN A 127 5.89 32.97 -38.60
C GLN A 127 4.65 33.72 -39.11
N LEU A 128 3.44 33.20 -38.84
CA LEU A 128 2.18 33.81 -39.26
C LEU A 128 1.99 35.23 -38.70
N VAL A 129 2.40 35.47 -37.44
CA VAL A 129 2.38 36.82 -36.83
C VAL A 129 3.34 37.77 -37.56
N ASN A 130 4.55 37.33 -37.91
CA ASN A 130 5.49 38.15 -38.67
C ASN A 130 4.95 38.45 -40.08
N GLU A 131 4.45 37.45 -40.81
CA GLU A 131 3.85 37.63 -42.14
C GLU A 131 2.67 38.63 -42.08
N THR A 132 1.79 38.51 -41.08
CA THR A 132 0.68 39.45 -40.86
C THR A 132 1.17 40.87 -40.54
N LEU A 133 2.27 41.02 -39.78
CA LEU A 133 2.87 42.31 -39.45
C LEU A 133 3.53 42.96 -40.68
N ASP A 134 4.18 42.17 -41.52
CA ASP A 134 4.82 42.60 -42.76
C ASP A 134 3.77 43.02 -43.79
N GLU A 135 2.72 42.22 -44.03
CA GLU A 135 1.55 42.62 -44.84
C GLU A 135 0.92 43.91 -44.32
N SER A 136 0.70 44.02 -43.00
CA SER A 136 0.19 45.23 -42.37
C SER A 136 1.13 46.44 -42.56
N SER A 137 2.44 46.23 -42.68
CA SER A 137 3.41 47.30 -42.94
C SER A 137 3.33 47.78 -44.39
N ILE A 138 3.22 46.86 -45.35
CA ILE A 138 3.06 47.15 -46.78
C ILE A 138 1.75 47.91 -47.02
N MET A 139 0.65 47.46 -46.40
CA MET A 139 -0.64 48.14 -46.49
C MET A 139 -0.60 49.55 -45.88
N ARG A 140 0.12 49.76 -44.76
CA ARG A 140 0.31 51.11 -44.18
C ARG A 140 1.08 52.04 -45.11
N GLU A 141 2.15 51.56 -45.76
CA GLU A 141 2.93 52.38 -46.69
C GLU A 141 2.14 52.67 -47.98
N SER A 142 1.38 51.70 -48.50
CA SER A 142 0.48 51.93 -49.65
C SER A 142 -0.61 52.97 -49.34
N VAL A 143 -1.26 52.89 -48.16
CA VAL A 143 -2.23 53.89 -47.70
C VAL A 143 -1.60 55.28 -47.53
N LYS A 144 -0.33 55.35 -47.11
CA LYS A 144 0.42 56.60 -47.01
C LYS A 144 0.70 57.20 -48.39
N GLN A 145 1.22 56.41 -49.33
CA GLN A 145 1.43 56.85 -50.72
C GLN A 145 0.13 57.37 -51.36
N MET A 146 -0.99 56.67 -51.18
CA MET A 146 -2.31 57.10 -51.68
C MET A 146 -2.85 58.38 -51.01
N LYS A 147 -2.41 58.70 -49.79
CA LYS A 147 -2.71 59.96 -49.11
C LYS A 147 -1.82 61.10 -49.62
N ASP A 148 -0.53 60.84 -49.78
CA ASP A 148 0.46 61.82 -50.26
C ASP A 148 0.14 62.22 -51.71
N GLU A 149 -0.29 61.28 -52.56
CA GLU A 149 -0.74 61.60 -53.92
C GLU A 149 -2.10 62.32 -53.92
N ASN A 150 -3.01 62.02 -52.98
CA ASN A 150 -4.25 62.79 -52.80
C ASN A 150 -3.98 64.24 -52.38
N THR A 151 -3.06 64.49 -51.44
CA THR A 151 -2.72 65.86 -51.03
C THR A 151 -2.07 66.61 -52.18
N ARG A 152 -1.17 65.96 -52.93
CA ARG A 152 -0.57 66.52 -54.15
C ARG A 152 -1.62 66.89 -55.20
N LEU A 153 -2.55 66.00 -55.52
CA LEU A 153 -3.65 66.27 -56.46
C LEU A 153 -4.60 67.36 -55.95
N MET A 154 -4.87 67.44 -54.64
CA MET A 154 -5.64 68.55 -54.07
C MET A 154 -4.90 69.89 -54.16
N ASP A 155 -3.58 69.90 -53.96
CA ASP A 155 -2.76 71.11 -54.11
C ASP A 155 -2.62 71.53 -55.58
N GLU A 156 -2.54 70.58 -56.52
CA GLU A 156 -2.55 70.84 -57.96
C GLU A 156 -3.92 71.38 -58.41
N ILE A 157 -5.03 70.81 -57.93
CA ILE A 157 -6.39 71.36 -58.13
C ILE A 157 -6.52 72.76 -57.50
N ARG A 158 -5.86 73.04 -56.37
CA ARG A 158 -5.85 74.35 -55.71
C ARG A 158 -5.06 75.38 -56.52
N GLN A 159 -3.86 75.03 -56.97
CA GLN A 159 -3.04 75.87 -57.84
C GLN A 159 -3.76 76.15 -59.17
N LEU A 160 -4.31 75.13 -59.83
CA LEU A 160 -5.09 75.32 -61.06
C LEU A 160 -6.33 76.19 -60.85
N LYS A 161 -6.96 76.19 -59.66
CA LYS A 161 -8.05 77.11 -59.31
C LYS A 161 -7.57 78.54 -59.05
N GLU A 162 -6.42 78.71 -58.41
CA GLU A 162 -5.77 80.02 -58.21
C GLU A 162 -5.33 80.62 -59.56
N GLU A 163 -4.67 79.84 -60.42
CA GLU A 163 -4.32 80.23 -61.79
C GLU A 163 -5.55 80.55 -62.67
N LEU A 164 -6.67 79.82 -62.49
CA LEU A 164 -7.92 80.15 -63.18
C LEU A 164 -8.57 81.42 -62.62
N ALA A 165 -8.41 81.72 -61.32
CA ALA A 165 -8.90 82.94 -60.70
C ALA A 165 -8.10 84.18 -61.12
N ASP A 166 -6.77 84.06 -61.20
CA ASP A 166 -5.89 85.13 -61.69
C ASP A 166 -6.07 85.38 -63.19
N ASN A 167 -6.19 84.34 -64.02
CA ASN A 167 -6.52 84.50 -65.44
C ASN A 167 -7.91 85.13 -65.66
N ASN A 168 -8.87 84.91 -64.76
CA ASN A 168 -10.20 85.56 -64.83
C ASN A 168 -10.18 87.06 -64.43
N GLN A 169 -9.07 87.58 -63.90
CA GLN A 169 -8.90 89.02 -63.67
C GLN A 169 -8.23 89.75 -64.84
N VAL A 170 -7.74 89.05 -65.88
CA VAL A 170 -7.05 89.66 -67.03
C VAL A 170 -7.80 89.42 -68.36
N SER A 171 -8.72 90.34 -68.65
CA SER A 171 -9.23 90.72 -69.98
C SER A 171 -10.09 89.70 -70.76
N PRO A 172 -11.31 90.09 -71.23
CA PRO A 172 -12.26 89.19 -71.87
C PRO A 172 -11.97 88.97 -73.38
N SER A 173 -10.86 88.32 -73.73
CA SER A 173 -10.57 87.94 -75.14
C SER A 173 -10.00 86.53 -75.37
N LEU A 174 -9.60 85.79 -74.32
CA LEU A 174 -8.88 84.51 -74.47
C LEU A 174 -9.77 83.25 -74.62
N ALA A 175 -11.08 83.40 -74.87
CA ALA A 175 -12.00 82.28 -75.05
C ALA A 175 -11.63 81.34 -76.23
N LYS A 176 -10.90 81.85 -77.24
CA LYS A 176 -10.51 81.08 -78.45
C LYS A 176 -9.25 80.23 -78.26
N THR A 177 -8.34 80.57 -77.35
CA THR A 177 -7.06 79.87 -77.20
C THR A 177 -7.20 78.60 -76.36
N VAL A 178 -8.10 78.60 -75.36
CA VAL A 178 -8.34 77.45 -74.46
C VAL A 178 -8.91 76.24 -75.21
N GLN A 179 -9.73 76.45 -76.25
CA GLN A 179 -10.23 75.37 -77.11
C GLN A 179 -9.12 74.72 -77.94
N GLN A 180 -8.06 75.45 -78.29
CA GLN A 180 -6.97 74.94 -79.13
C GLN A 180 -5.95 74.11 -78.33
N ALA A 181 -5.72 74.44 -77.04
CA ALA A 181 -4.88 73.65 -76.14
C ALA A 181 -5.47 72.25 -75.84
N LYS A 182 -6.80 72.15 -75.72
CA LYS A 182 -7.50 70.88 -75.44
C LYS A 182 -7.32 69.80 -76.53
N LYS A 183 -6.89 70.20 -77.74
CA LYS A 183 -6.66 69.29 -78.88
C LYS A 183 -5.24 68.70 -78.93
N ILE A 184 -4.29 69.22 -78.14
CA ILE A 184 -2.88 68.79 -78.15
C ILE A 184 -2.59 67.76 -77.05
N ILE A 185 -3.30 67.81 -75.92
CA ILE A 185 -3.13 66.87 -74.79
C ILE A 185 -3.58 65.44 -75.14
N LEU A 186 -4.49 65.27 -76.11
CA LEU A 186 -5.00 63.97 -76.59
C LEU A 186 -4.02 63.18 -77.50
N LYS A 187 -2.71 63.49 -77.48
CA LYS A 187 -1.69 62.82 -78.33
C LYS A 187 -0.40 62.36 -77.62
N LEU A 188 -0.35 62.40 -76.28
CA LEU A 188 0.80 61.92 -75.49
C LEU A 188 0.37 60.86 -74.46
N GLY A 189 -0.23 59.77 -74.95
CA GLY A 189 -0.68 58.63 -74.14
C GLY A 189 -0.42 57.28 -74.83
N ALA A 190 0.75 57.12 -75.44
CA ALA A 190 1.13 55.94 -76.22
C ALA A 190 2.55 55.43 -75.85
N ALA A 191 2.69 55.06 -74.58
CA ALA A 191 3.76 54.28 -73.92
C ALA A 191 3.25 54.04 -72.47
N ASP A 192 3.39 52.89 -71.81
CA ASP A 192 4.26 51.73 -72.05
C ASP A 192 3.51 50.39 -72.08
N SER A 193 4.03 49.46 -72.90
CA SER A 193 3.66 48.05 -72.89
C SER A 193 4.71 47.23 -72.11
N SER A 194 4.50 46.98 -70.82
CA SER A 194 5.41 46.15 -70.00
C SER A 194 4.76 45.61 -68.72
N SER A 195 3.81 44.66 -68.84
CA SER A 195 3.24 43.95 -67.67
C SER A 195 2.68 42.56 -67.98
N CYS A 196 3.13 41.91 -69.07
CA CYS A 196 2.61 40.59 -69.46
C CYS A 196 3.28 39.43 -68.69
N ASP A 197 4.51 39.64 -68.19
CA ASP A 197 5.36 38.57 -67.65
C ASP A 197 4.90 38.03 -66.28
N ASN A 198 4.09 38.80 -65.53
CA ASN A 198 3.81 38.52 -64.12
C ASN A 198 2.79 37.38 -63.89
N LEU A 199 1.96 37.06 -64.90
CA LEU A 199 0.97 35.99 -64.78
C LEU A 199 1.56 34.62 -65.17
N GLU A 200 2.43 34.60 -66.19
CA GLU A 200 3.06 33.37 -66.68
C GLU A 200 4.08 32.81 -65.68
N ASP A 201 4.87 33.68 -65.03
CA ASP A 201 5.76 33.30 -63.93
C ASP A 201 5.00 32.79 -62.69
N SER A 202 3.85 33.40 -62.36
CA SER A 202 3.01 32.98 -61.24
C SER A 202 2.38 31.59 -61.46
N MET A 203 1.89 31.33 -62.69
CA MET A 203 1.39 30.00 -63.06
C MET A 203 2.51 28.94 -63.10
N ARG A 204 3.71 29.28 -63.60
CA ARG A 204 4.85 28.37 -63.60
C ARG A 204 5.26 28.00 -62.18
N LYS A 205 5.35 28.98 -61.27
CA LYS A 205 5.69 28.75 -59.86
C LYS A 205 4.64 27.88 -59.14
N ALA A 206 3.35 28.14 -59.32
CA ALA A 206 2.30 27.29 -58.76
C ALA A 206 2.35 25.84 -59.26
N GLN A 207 2.81 25.63 -60.50
CA GLN A 207 2.98 24.30 -61.08
C GLN A 207 4.26 23.60 -60.59
N GLU A 208 5.35 24.33 -60.38
CA GLU A 208 6.58 23.85 -59.72
C GLU A 208 6.31 23.46 -58.25
N ASP A 209 5.61 24.31 -57.48
CA ASP A 209 5.23 24.03 -56.10
C ASP A 209 4.32 22.79 -55.99
N ALA A 210 3.40 22.58 -56.95
CA ALA A 210 2.58 21.37 -57.03
C ALA A 210 3.38 20.10 -57.39
N GLU A 211 4.45 20.24 -58.19
CA GLU A 211 5.36 19.13 -58.53
C GLU A 211 6.26 18.75 -57.35
N VAL A 212 6.75 19.74 -56.59
CA VAL A 212 7.49 19.52 -55.34
C VAL A 212 6.61 18.88 -54.27
N LEU A 213 5.36 19.30 -54.12
CA LEU A 213 4.43 18.63 -53.21
C LEU A 213 4.14 17.19 -53.63
N ARG A 214 4.01 16.89 -54.94
CA ARG A 214 3.91 15.51 -55.44
C ARG A 214 5.17 14.69 -55.12
N SER A 215 6.36 15.26 -55.29
CA SER A 215 7.63 14.56 -55.04
C SER A 215 7.88 14.25 -53.55
N LEU A 216 7.26 14.98 -52.63
CA LEU A 216 7.32 14.73 -51.19
C LEU A 216 6.18 13.83 -50.68
N VAL A 217 4.96 14.00 -51.19
CA VAL A 217 3.78 13.24 -50.72
C VAL A 217 3.81 11.79 -51.19
N VAL A 218 4.21 11.52 -52.44
CA VAL A 218 4.20 10.14 -52.98
C VAL A 218 5.14 9.20 -52.20
N PRO A 219 6.40 9.56 -51.88
CA PRO A 219 7.25 8.72 -51.02
C PRO A 219 6.67 8.52 -49.62
N LEU A 220 6.06 9.55 -49.01
CA LEU A 220 5.43 9.44 -47.69
C LEU A 220 4.20 8.53 -47.71
N GLU A 221 3.40 8.55 -48.78
CA GLU A 221 2.28 7.60 -48.97
C GLU A 221 2.78 6.15 -49.12
N GLU A 222 3.88 5.92 -49.85
CA GLU A 222 4.52 4.61 -49.96
C GLU A 222 5.13 4.15 -48.62
N GLU A 223 5.72 5.05 -47.84
CA GLU A 223 6.30 4.75 -46.53
C GLU A 223 5.21 4.43 -45.50
N ILE A 224 4.10 5.19 -45.49
CA ILE A 224 2.90 4.87 -44.69
C ILE A 224 2.32 3.50 -45.09
N LYS A 225 2.33 3.15 -46.38
CA LYS A 225 1.86 1.84 -46.87
C LYS A 225 2.78 0.71 -46.42
N SER A 226 4.09 0.92 -46.46
CA SER A 226 5.12 0.00 -45.94
C SER A 226 4.99 -0.21 -44.42
N LEU A 227 4.79 0.86 -43.66
CA LEU A 227 4.56 0.81 -42.21
C LEU A 227 3.27 0.07 -41.85
N LYS A 228 2.19 0.27 -42.62
CA LYS A 228 0.93 -0.47 -42.43
C LYS A 228 1.08 -1.97 -42.69
N GLU A 229 1.82 -2.39 -43.71
CA GLU A 229 2.06 -3.83 -43.94
C GLU A 229 2.98 -4.43 -42.88
N LYS A 230 4.02 -3.72 -42.42
CA LYS A 230 4.86 -4.16 -41.29
C LYS A 230 4.04 -4.31 -40.00
N LEU A 231 3.11 -3.39 -39.75
CA LEU A 231 2.18 -3.49 -38.62
C LEU A 231 1.25 -4.72 -38.76
N ARG A 232 0.74 -4.99 -39.96
CA ARG A 232 -0.08 -6.18 -40.25
C ARG A 232 0.69 -7.48 -39.98
N LEU A 233 1.93 -7.57 -40.46
CA LEU A 233 2.81 -8.72 -40.24
C LEU A 233 3.16 -8.90 -38.75
N ALA A 234 3.40 -7.83 -38.01
CA ALA A 234 3.65 -7.90 -36.56
C ALA A 234 2.42 -8.41 -35.77
N TYR A 235 1.20 -8.05 -36.18
CA TYR A 235 -0.01 -8.64 -35.61
C TYR A 235 -0.15 -10.14 -35.95
N GLU A 236 0.17 -10.54 -37.17
CA GLU A 236 0.19 -11.94 -37.64
C GLU A 236 1.23 -12.79 -36.86
N GLU A 237 2.37 -12.18 -36.47
CA GLU A 237 3.41 -12.79 -35.64
C GLU A 237 2.99 -12.92 -34.16
N ILE A 238 2.21 -11.98 -33.63
CA ILE A 238 1.63 -12.05 -32.27
C ILE A 238 0.51 -13.11 -32.21
N GLU A 239 -0.31 -13.24 -33.25
CA GLU A 239 -1.38 -14.24 -33.32
C GLU A 239 -0.81 -15.67 -33.41
N THR A 240 0.27 -15.87 -34.16
CA THR A 240 0.98 -17.16 -34.20
C THR A 240 1.70 -17.49 -32.88
N TYR A 241 2.31 -16.51 -32.20
CA TYR A 241 2.90 -16.74 -30.87
C TYR A 241 1.86 -17.08 -29.79
N THR A 242 0.68 -16.45 -29.83
CA THR A 242 -0.40 -16.75 -28.89
C THR A 242 -1.05 -18.11 -29.17
N ALA A 243 -1.25 -18.50 -30.44
CA ALA A 243 -1.68 -19.85 -30.81
C ALA A 243 -0.68 -20.93 -30.36
N THR A 244 0.62 -20.69 -30.51
CA THR A 244 1.68 -21.64 -30.12
C THR A 244 1.73 -21.85 -28.59
N ARG A 245 1.36 -20.84 -27.79
CA ARG A 245 1.33 -20.92 -26.32
C ARG A 245 0.15 -21.72 -25.76
N VAL A 246 -0.87 -22.03 -26.57
CA VAL A 246 -2.06 -22.79 -26.14
C VAL A 246 -1.90 -24.31 -26.36
N GLN A 247 -0.95 -24.77 -27.18
CA GLN A 247 -0.79 -26.20 -27.51
C GLN A 247 0.07 -27.03 -26.55
N SER A 248 0.58 -26.43 -25.45
CA SER A 248 1.53 -27.10 -24.53
C SER A 248 0.91 -27.64 -23.24
N LYS A 249 -0.42 -27.84 -23.18
CA LYS A 249 -1.11 -28.50 -22.06
C LYS A 249 -2.28 -29.38 -22.52
N ASP A 250 -1.95 -30.53 -23.10
CA ASP A 250 -2.73 -31.76 -22.89
C ASP A 250 -1.92 -33.01 -23.31
N GLY A 251 -1.89 -34.05 -22.46
CA GLY A 251 -1.21 -35.32 -22.78
C GLY A 251 -0.84 -36.22 -21.58
N ALA A 252 -1.39 -37.44 -21.56
CA ALA A 252 -1.17 -38.58 -20.65
C ALA A 252 -1.76 -38.45 -19.22
N GLN A 253 -2.88 -39.09 -18.82
CA GLN A 253 -3.39 -40.48 -18.91
C GLN A 253 -2.74 -41.54 -17.97
N THR A 254 -3.53 -42.00 -16.97
CA THR A 254 -3.71 -43.41 -16.48
C THR A 254 -2.50 -44.24 -15.97
N SER A 255 -2.61 -45.22 -15.04
CA SER A 255 -3.65 -45.70 -14.09
C SER A 255 -3.04 -46.84 -13.20
N ALA A 256 -3.69 -47.19 -12.07
CA ALA A 256 -3.51 -48.40 -11.22
C ALA A 256 -2.15 -48.57 -10.48
N LEU A 257 -2.08 -49.01 -9.20
CA LEU A 257 -2.60 -50.28 -8.67
C LEU A 257 -2.88 -50.25 -7.14
N ILE A 258 -3.64 -51.23 -6.65
CA ILE A 258 -4.21 -51.38 -5.29
C ILE A 258 -3.26 -52.13 -4.33
N GLY A 259 -3.36 -51.89 -3.00
CA GLY A 259 -2.70 -52.77 -2.01
C GLY A 259 -2.85 -52.41 -0.51
N MET A 260 -4.03 -52.68 0.06
CA MET A 260 -4.42 -52.80 1.49
C MET A 260 -3.35 -52.71 2.62
N LEU A 261 -3.74 -52.12 3.76
CA LEU A 261 -3.96 -52.86 5.04
C LEU A 261 -4.52 -51.95 6.16
N ASN A 262 -5.43 -52.49 6.97
CA ASN A 262 -6.02 -51.88 8.17
C ASN A 262 -6.62 -53.02 9.05
N PRO A 263 -7.15 -52.77 10.27
CA PRO A 263 -6.44 -52.86 11.56
C PRO A 263 -6.97 -54.01 12.46
N ALA A 264 -6.36 -54.23 13.64
CA ALA A 264 -7.06 -54.63 14.88
C ALA A 264 -6.13 -54.92 16.09
N GLY A 265 -6.60 -54.57 17.30
CA GLY A 265 -6.66 -55.57 18.40
C GLY A 265 -5.69 -55.40 19.60
N PRO A 266 -6.19 -55.40 20.85
CA PRO A 266 -5.39 -55.33 22.09
C PRO A 266 -5.24 -56.70 22.80
N VAL A 267 -4.55 -56.78 23.97
CA VAL A 267 -4.91 -57.58 25.19
C VAL A 267 -3.80 -57.65 26.29
N GLN A 268 -4.17 -57.20 27.51
CA GLN A 268 -3.90 -57.68 28.91
C GLN A 268 -2.49 -57.89 29.56
N GLU A 269 -2.48 -57.60 30.88
CA GLU A 269 -1.54 -57.98 31.98
C GLU A 269 -1.69 -59.48 32.39
N PRO A 270 -1.14 -60.08 33.50
CA PRO A 270 -0.40 -59.59 34.71
C PRO A 270 0.77 -60.58 35.13
N PRO A 271 1.11 -60.94 36.41
CA PRO A 271 1.01 -60.30 37.75
C PRO A 271 2.30 -60.33 38.65
N SER A 272 2.21 -59.63 39.81
CA SER A 272 2.70 -59.98 41.18
C SER A 272 4.20 -60.07 41.60
N SER A 273 4.51 -59.25 42.63
CA SER A 273 5.20 -59.55 43.92
C SER A 273 6.66 -60.05 44.00
N ASN A 274 7.52 -59.26 44.66
CA ASN A 274 7.95 -59.53 46.06
C ASN A 274 8.80 -58.39 46.65
N GLU A 275 8.69 -58.17 47.98
CA GLU A 275 9.61 -57.33 48.77
C GLU A 275 11.00 -57.97 48.89
N PRO A 276 12.03 -57.18 49.23
CA PRO A 276 12.72 -57.50 50.48
C PRO A 276 13.14 -56.29 51.35
N GLN A 277 13.36 -56.62 52.63
CA GLN A 277 13.71 -55.76 53.76
C GLN A 277 15.13 -55.12 53.70
N PRO A 278 15.44 -54.12 54.56
CA PRO A 278 16.57 -53.21 54.34
C PRO A 278 17.93 -53.82 54.68
N ALA A 279 18.85 -53.78 53.72
CA ALA A 279 20.26 -54.09 53.94
C ALA A 279 21.00 -52.87 54.54
N GLN A 280 21.95 -53.12 55.44
CA GLN A 280 22.82 -52.10 56.01
C GLN A 280 23.69 -51.43 54.92
N PRO A 281 24.04 -50.13 55.07
CA PRO A 281 24.59 -49.34 53.98
C PRO A 281 26.00 -49.78 53.61
N CYS A 282 26.15 -50.32 52.40
CA CYS A 282 27.46 -50.52 51.79
C CYS A 282 28.03 -49.14 51.40
N GLU A 283 29.22 -48.78 51.90
CA GLU A 283 29.87 -47.50 51.56
C GLU A 283 30.08 -47.30 50.06
N ALA A 284 30.32 -48.38 49.31
CA ALA A 284 30.39 -48.34 47.85
C ALA A 284 29.02 -48.02 47.23
N CYS A 285 27.92 -48.61 47.73
CA CYS A 285 26.57 -48.24 47.29
C CYS A 285 26.23 -46.79 47.65
N ALA A 286 26.53 -46.34 48.87
CA ALA A 286 26.33 -44.94 49.27
C ALA A 286 27.15 -43.96 48.40
N THR A 287 28.36 -44.35 48.01
CA THR A 287 29.21 -43.57 47.08
C THR A 287 28.64 -43.59 45.65
N HIS A 288 28.10 -44.71 45.18
CA HIS A 288 27.43 -44.81 43.88
C HIS A 288 26.10 -44.06 43.85
N GLU A 289 25.32 -44.07 44.94
CA GLU A 289 24.09 -43.29 45.11
C GLU A 289 24.40 -41.79 45.18
N ALA A 290 25.45 -41.38 45.91
CA ALA A 290 25.91 -39.99 45.93
C ALA A 290 26.40 -39.52 44.55
N ASN A 291 27.14 -40.35 43.82
CA ASN A 291 27.58 -40.05 42.45
C ASN A 291 26.39 -40.01 41.46
N LEU A 292 25.42 -40.91 41.59
CA LEU A 292 24.20 -40.93 40.79
C LEU A 292 23.34 -39.70 41.08
N ALA A 293 23.17 -39.33 42.35
CA ALA A 293 22.48 -38.11 42.76
C ALA A 293 23.19 -36.86 42.21
N ARG A 294 24.53 -36.83 42.23
CA ARG A 294 25.31 -35.73 41.64
C ARG A 294 25.15 -35.65 40.12
N GLN A 295 25.15 -36.78 39.42
CA GLN A 295 24.88 -36.82 37.97
C GLN A 295 23.44 -36.42 37.64
N GLN A 296 22.45 -36.88 38.42
CA GLN A 296 21.06 -36.46 38.29
C GLN A 296 20.91 -34.95 38.51
N GLU A 297 21.64 -34.38 39.46
CA GLU A 297 21.65 -32.94 39.74
C GLU A 297 22.39 -32.13 38.65
N GLU A 298 23.48 -32.64 38.10
CA GLU A 298 24.17 -32.07 36.93
C GLU A 298 23.27 -32.10 35.68
N GLU A 299 22.55 -33.19 35.42
CA GLU A 299 21.60 -33.29 34.32
C GLU A 299 20.35 -32.43 34.54
N LYS A 300 19.80 -32.34 35.77
CA LYS A 300 18.72 -31.38 36.11
C LYS A 300 19.15 -29.93 35.85
N LYS A 301 20.39 -29.58 36.18
CA LYS A 301 20.96 -28.25 35.88
C LYS A 301 21.10 -28.02 34.37
N ARG A 302 21.48 -29.05 33.60
CA ARG A 302 21.51 -29.01 32.13
C ARG A 302 20.11 -28.84 31.54
N THR A 303 19.12 -29.62 31.96
CA THR A 303 17.74 -29.50 31.44
C THR A 303 17.17 -28.12 31.77
N ALA A 304 17.33 -27.62 32.99
CA ALA A 304 16.89 -26.28 33.37
C ALA A 304 17.59 -25.15 32.57
N ALA A 305 18.86 -25.35 32.17
CA ALA A 305 19.57 -24.40 31.30
C ALA A 305 19.08 -24.46 29.84
N TRP A 306 18.74 -25.65 29.34
CA TRP A 306 18.11 -25.83 28.02
C TRP A 306 16.70 -25.27 27.98
N GLU A 307 15.87 -25.51 29.00
CA GLU A 307 14.52 -24.95 29.14
C GLU A 307 14.54 -23.42 29.13
N LYS A 308 15.42 -22.78 29.91
CA LYS A 308 15.63 -21.32 29.86
C LYS A 308 16.07 -20.82 28.48
N SER A 309 16.90 -21.59 27.78
CA SER A 309 17.37 -21.24 26.44
C SER A 309 16.25 -21.37 25.39
N VAL A 310 15.40 -22.39 25.51
CA VAL A 310 14.20 -22.60 24.68
C VAL A 310 13.19 -21.49 24.92
N GLU A 311 12.93 -21.10 26.16
CA GLU A 311 11.97 -20.03 26.46
C GLU A 311 12.42 -18.68 25.90
N ARG A 312 13.72 -18.35 26.05
CA ARG A 312 14.31 -17.17 25.41
C ARG A 312 14.19 -17.19 23.88
N LEU A 313 14.35 -18.35 23.24
CA LEU A 313 14.18 -18.49 21.79
C LEU A 313 12.70 -18.32 21.37
N LYS A 314 11.74 -18.86 22.14
CA LYS A 314 10.31 -18.62 21.91
C LYS A 314 9.98 -17.12 22.00
N GLU A 315 10.48 -16.42 23.01
CA GLU A 315 10.29 -14.97 23.13
C GLU A 315 10.87 -14.21 21.92
N GLN A 316 12.04 -14.61 21.42
CA GLN A 316 12.64 -13.99 20.23
C GLN A 316 11.78 -14.23 18.98
N ILE A 317 11.33 -15.47 18.76
CA ILE A 317 10.41 -15.82 17.66
C ILE A 317 9.08 -15.03 17.77
N ALA A 318 8.52 -14.90 18.97
CA ALA A 318 7.30 -14.12 19.21
C ALA A 318 7.49 -12.62 18.92
N LYS A 319 8.63 -12.04 19.32
CA LYS A 319 8.98 -10.65 19.02
C LYS A 319 9.17 -10.43 17.53
N GLU A 320 9.85 -11.33 16.82
CA GLU A 320 9.96 -11.24 15.35
C GLU A 320 8.61 -11.42 14.65
N ALA A 321 7.74 -12.33 15.12
CA ALA A 321 6.41 -12.52 14.54
C ALA A 321 5.54 -11.27 14.69
N ALA A 322 5.58 -10.61 15.85
CA ALA A 322 4.91 -9.33 16.07
C ALA A 322 5.45 -8.22 15.16
N LEU A 323 6.78 -8.14 14.96
CA LEU A 323 7.40 -7.19 14.05
C LEU A 323 7.02 -7.45 12.58
N ARG A 324 6.96 -8.72 12.15
CA ARG A 324 6.49 -9.07 10.79
C ARG A 324 5.04 -8.65 10.58
N ALA A 325 4.15 -8.94 11.53
CA ALA A 325 2.75 -8.54 11.46
C ALA A 325 2.56 -7.01 11.39
N ASP A 326 3.33 -6.25 12.18
CA ASP A 326 3.28 -4.78 12.13
C ASP A 326 3.79 -4.24 10.78
N LEU A 327 4.90 -4.77 10.26
CA LEU A 327 5.42 -4.41 8.94
C LEU A 327 4.45 -4.76 7.80
N GLU A 328 3.78 -5.91 7.87
CA GLU A 328 2.73 -6.30 6.92
C GLU A 328 1.55 -5.31 6.95
N VAL A 329 1.06 -4.92 8.14
CA VAL A 329 -0.01 -3.92 8.29
C VAL A 329 0.42 -2.56 7.76
N GLN A 330 1.63 -2.10 8.09
CA GLN A 330 2.18 -0.84 7.56
C GLN A 330 2.32 -0.86 6.03
N TRP A 331 2.79 -1.97 5.46
CA TRP A 331 2.94 -2.13 4.01
C TRP A 331 1.60 -2.21 3.29
N HIS A 332 0.62 -2.94 3.84
CA HIS A 332 -0.75 -2.96 3.31
C HIS A 332 -1.38 -1.57 3.33
N LYS A 333 -1.23 -0.82 4.43
CA LYS A 333 -1.70 0.56 4.53
C LYS A 333 -1.05 1.45 3.47
N LYS A 334 0.29 1.41 3.32
CA LYS A 334 1.02 2.18 2.31
C LYS A 334 0.63 1.81 0.89
N ARG A 335 0.43 0.53 0.61
CA ARG A 335 -0.04 0.05 -0.70
C ARG A 335 -1.41 0.63 -1.05
N GLU A 336 -2.36 0.61 -0.10
CA GLU A 336 -3.71 1.12 -0.34
C GLU A 336 -3.73 2.66 -0.46
N GLU A 337 -2.91 3.38 0.33
CA GLU A 337 -2.67 4.82 0.15
C GLU A 337 -2.15 5.14 -1.27
N HIS A 338 -1.12 4.43 -1.74
CA HIS A 338 -0.58 4.63 -3.10
C HIS A 338 -1.54 4.21 -4.20
N LYS A 339 -2.30 3.12 -4.04
CA LYS A 339 -3.33 2.68 -4.98
C LYS A 339 -4.42 3.75 -5.15
N ASN A 340 -4.91 4.32 -4.05
CA ASN A 340 -5.92 5.38 -4.09
C ASN A 340 -5.37 6.64 -4.76
N GLU A 341 -4.10 6.98 -4.56
CA GLU A 341 -3.48 8.13 -5.21
C GLU A 341 -3.25 7.92 -6.71
N VAL A 342 -2.77 6.73 -7.12
CA VAL A 342 -2.67 6.33 -8.53
C VAL A 342 -4.04 6.36 -9.20
N GLN A 343 -5.10 5.90 -8.53
CA GLN A 343 -6.46 5.95 -9.07
C GLN A 343 -6.90 7.39 -9.34
N LYS A 344 -6.78 8.31 -8.38
CA LYS A 344 -7.12 9.74 -8.57
C LYS A 344 -6.33 10.39 -9.70
N LEU A 345 -5.02 10.12 -9.78
CA LEU A 345 -4.15 10.65 -10.84
C LEU A 345 -4.54 10.08 -12.21
N THR A 346 -4.98 8.82 -12.27
CA THR A 346 -5.49 8.19 -13.49
C THR A 346 -6.80 8.83 -13.93
N GLU A 347 -7.77 8.98 -13.02
CA GLU A 347 -9.05 9.64 -13.26
C GLU A 347 -8.83 11.08 -13.78
N TRP A 348 -7.97 11.86 -13.10
CA TRP A 348 -7.60 13.21 -13.53
C TRP A 348 -6.89 13.26 -14.90
N SER A 349 -6.01 12.29 -15.21
CA SER A 349 -5.43 12.18 -16.56
C SER A 349 -6.50 11.93 -17.60
N THR A 350 -7.43 10.99 -17.36
CA THR A 350 -8.50 10.69 -18.32
C THR A 350 -9.48 11.85 -18.53
N ASP A 351 -9.76 12.64 -17.48
CA ASP A 351 -10.61 13.83 -17.60
C ASP A 351 -9.92 14.95 -18.38
N THR A 352 -8.62 15.18 -18.13
CA THR A 352 -7.83 16.19 -18.85
C THR A 352 -7.60 15.82 -20.31
N GLU A 353 -7.36 14.54 -20.62
CA GLU A 353 -7.29 14.02 -21.99
C GLU A 353 -8.61 14.21 -22.75
N GLN A 354 -9.76 13.89 -22.13
CA GLN A 354 -11.08 14.11 -22.72
C GLN A 354 -11.38 15.60 -22.96
N ALA A 355 -10.98 16.47 -22.04
CA ALA A 355 -11.12 17.92 -22.20
C ALA A 355 -10.25 18.46 -23.34
N LEU A 356 -9.01 18.00 -23.47
CA LEU A 356 -8.11 18.35 -24.57
C LEU A 356 -8.64 17.86 -25.92
N GLU A 357 -9.16 16.64 -26.00
CA GLU A 357 -9.75 16.10 -27.23
C GLU A 357 -11.04 16.84 -27.64
N LYS A 358 -11.84 17.28 -26.66
CA LYS A 358 -12.97 18.19 -26.91
C LYS A 358 -12.50 19.52 -27.50
N LEU A 359 -11.50 20.15 -26.88
CA LEU A 359 -10.96 21.44 -27.34
C LEU A 359 -10.34 21.33 -28.74
N ARG A 360 -9.63 20.24 -29.05
CA ARG A 360 -9.08 19.96 -30.39
C ARG A 360 -10.18 19.86 -31.46
N ARG A 361 -11.29 19.18 -31.15
CA ARG A 361 -12.44 19.09 -32.07
C ARG A 361 -13.14 20.44 -32.27
N GLU A 362 -13.33 21.21 -31.21
CA GLU A 362 -13.94 22.55 -31.29
C GLU A 362 -13.06 23.53 -32.09
N TYR A 363 -11.73 23.53 -31.85
CA TYR A 363 -10.77 24.30 -32.63
C TYR A 363 -10.75 23.88 -34.11
N GLY A 364 -10.80 22.57 -34.40
CA GLY A 364 -10.86 22.05 -35.76
C GLY A 364 -12.11 22.52 -36.51
N GLN A 365 -13.28 22.51 -35.86
CA GLN A 365 -14.54 23.02 -36.42
C GLN A 365 -14.47 24.53 -36.67
N LEU A 366 -13.94 25.30 -35.70
CA LEU A 366 -13.77 26.75 -35.84
C LEU A 366 -12.82 27.10 -37.00
N LYS A 367 -11.72 26.36 -37.17
CA LYS A 367 -10.77 26.54 -38.27
C LYS A 367 -11.39 26.28 -39.65
N ILE A 368 -12.31 25.33 -39.75
CA ILE A 368 -13.07 25.09 -40.99
C ILE A 368 -14.03 26.25 -41.25
N ALA A 369 -14.87 26.61 -40.27
CA ALA A 369 -15.85 27.71 -40.40
C ALA A 369 -15.19 29.05 -40.78
N LEU A 370 -14.04 29.38 -40.18
CA LEU A 370 -13.26 30.58 -40.52
C LEU A 370 -12.70 30.53 -41.95
N ARG A 371 -12.27 29.37 -42.44
CA ARG A 371 -11.80 29.21 -43.82
C ARG A 371 -12.95 29.40 -44.81
N ASP A 372 -14.11 28.81 -44.53
CA ASP A 372 -15.28 28.88 -45.40
C ASP A 372 -15.79 30.33 -45.53
N GLU A 373 -15.86 31.07 -44.41
CA GLU A 373 -16.25 32.49 -44.44
C GLU A 373 -15.19 33.36 -45.12
N LEU A 374 -13.89 33.09 -44.93
CA LEU A 374 -12.82 33.80 -45.65
C LEU A 374 -12.89 33.56 -47.18
N GLN A 375 -13.19 32.33 -47.60
CA GLN A 375 -13.38 31.99 -49.01
C GLN A 375 -14.59 32.72 -49.59
N LYS A 376 -15.71 32.76 -48.86
CA LYS A 376 -16.92 33.49 -49.25
C LYS A 376 -16.66 34.99 -49.38
N LEU A 377 -16.02 35.62 -48.39
CA LEU A 377 -15.66 37.05 -48.44
C LEU A 377 -14.69 37.36 -49.60
N THR A 378 -13.78 36.45 -49.92
CA THR A 378 -12.90 36.57 -51.09
C THR A 378 -13.69 36.58 -52.40
N GLN A 379 -14.65 35.66 -52.56
CA GLN A 379 -15.52 35.59 -53.73
C GLN A 379 -16.44 36.82 -53.86
N GLU A 380 -17.02 37.29 -52.75
CA GLU A 380 -17.85 38.50 -52.72
C GLU A 380 -17.03 39.75 -53.10
N ARG A 381 -15.80 39.88 -52.60
CA ARG A 381 -14.86 40.95 -52.97
C ARG A 381 -14.54 40.94 -54.46
N GLU A 382 -14.23 39.78 -55.03
CA GLU A 382 -13.93 39.63 -56.46
C GLU A 382 -15.13 39.97 -57.35
N HIS A 383 -16.33 39.55 -56.94
CA HIS A 383 -17.57 39.89 -57.64
C HIS A 383 -17.84 41.41 -57.62
N ILE A 384 -17.66 42.07 -56.48
CA ILE A 384 -17.78 43.53 -56.35
C ILE A 384 -16.74 44.24 -57.23
N TYR A 385 -15.48 43.78 -57.24
CA TYR A 385 -14.42 44.37 -58.05
C TYR A 385 -14.73 44.28 -59.55
N TYR A 386 -15.19 43.12 -60.03
CA TYR A 386 -15.63 42.93 -61.41
C TYR A 386 -16.79 43.87 -61.77
N LYS A 387 -17.79 44.00 -60.90
CA LYS A 387 -18.96 44.87 -61.12
C LYS A 387 -18.56 46.35 -61.13
N LEU A 388 -17.65 46.77 -60.25
CA LEU A 388 -17.12 48.13 -60.20
C LEU A 388 -16.41 48.49 -61.51
N ASN A 389 -15.51 47.63 -61.99
CA ASN A 389 -14.78 47.85 -63.24
C ASN A 389 -15.72 47.93 -64.47
N SER A 390 -16.74 47.07 -64.52
CA SER A 390 -17.79 47.13 -65.55
C SER A 390 -18.59 48.44 -65.51
N LEU A 391 -19.00 48.90 -64.32
CA LEU A 391 -19.71 50.18 -64.16
C LEU A 391 -18.83 51.38 -64.51
N GLN A 392 -17.53 51.29 -64.27
CA GLN A 392 -16.58 52.35 -64.60
C GLN A 392 -16.39 52.49 -66.12
N GLN A 393 -16.23 51.38 -66.84
CA GLN A 393 -16.23 51.37 -68.31
C GLN A 393 -17.55 51.90 -68.90
N ASP A 394 -18.70 51.48 -68.37
CA ASP A 394 -20.01 51.99 -68.81
C ASP A 394 -20.13 53.51 -68.62
N ASN A 395 -19.60 54.06 -67.52
CA ASN A 395 -19.66 55.48 -67.21
C ASN A 395 -18.70 56.31 -68.09
N GLU A 396 -17.48 55.83 -68.35
CA GLU A 396 -16.54 56.42 -69.30
C GLU A 396 -17.13 56.44 -70.72
N PHE A 397 -17.76 55.34 -71.15
CA PHE A 397 -18.45 55.26 -72.44
C PHE A 397 -19.64 56.23 -72.55
N LEU A 398 -20.50 56.26 -71.53
CA LEU A 398 -21.69 57.13 -71.51
C LEU A 398 -21.32 58.62 -71.42
N SER A 399 -20.34 58.99 -70.59
CA SER A 399 -19.88 60.37 -70.48
C SER A 399 -19.21 60.87 -71.77
N GLY A 400 -18.37 60.05 -72.40
CA GLY A 400 -17.78 60.35 -73.72
C GLY A 400 -18.86 60.56 -74.79
N LYS A 401 -19.87 59.68 -74.84
CA LYS A 401 -21.01 59.81 -75.77
C LYS A 401 -21.87 61.05 -75.47
N TYR A 402 -22.10 61.37 -74.20
CA TYR A 402 -22.88 62.54 -73.80
C TYR A 402 -22.18 63.86 -74.15
N ILE A 403 -20.86 63.94 -73.96
CA ILE A 403 -20.06 65.11 -74.34
C ILE A 403 -20.10 65.30 -75.87
N ALA A 404 -19.81 64.24 -76.64
CA ALA A 404 -19.85 64.30 -78.10
C ALA A 404 -21.25 64.71 -78.63
N SER A 405 -22.32 64.19 -78.04
CA SER A 405 -23.69 64.55 -78.43
C SER A 405 -24.08 65.96 -77.97
N SER A 406 -23.55 66.44 -76.84
CA SER A 406 -23.78 67.79 -76.31
C SER A 406 -23.13 68.85 -77.19
N ASP A 407 -21.89 68.62 -77.62
CA ASP A 407 -21.17 69.58 -78.45
C ASP A 407 -21.73 69.60 -79.90
N ALA A 408 -22.10 68.44 -80.46
CA ALA A 408 -22.80 68.37 -81.75
C ALA A 408 -24.17 69.10 -81.76
N LEU A 409 -24.87 69.17 -80.61
CA LEU A 409 -26.13 69.92 -80.47
C LEU A 409 -25.93 71.42 -80.26
N LYS A 410 -24.76 71.87 -79.78
CA LYS A 410 -24.45 73.30 -79.59
C LYS A 410 -23.98 73.96 -80.89
N ASP A 411 -23.25 73.22 -81.72
CA ASP A 411 -22.71 73.71 -83.00
C ASP A 411 -23.71 73.57 -84.17
N GLN A 412 -24.97 73.18 -83.89
CA GLN A 412 -26.01 73.00 -84.89
C GLN A 412 -26.70 74.33 -85.25
N GLU A 413 -26.44 74.86 -86.46
CA GLU A 413 -27.14 76.04 -86.98
C GLU A 413 -28.59 75.70 -87.38
N ILE A 414 -29.54 76.47 -86.83
CA ILE A 414 -30.98 76.34 -87.13
C ILE A 414 -31.28 76.94 -88.51
N ASN A 415 -31.12 76.14 -89.56
CA ASN A 415 -31.48 76.52 -90.91
C ASN A 415 -32.98 76.29 -91.17
N PHE A 416 -33.68 77.33 -91.62
CA PHE A 416 -35.07 77.23 -92.08
C PHE A 416 -35.12 76.81 -93.56
N PRO A 417 -36.00 75.86 -93.96
CA PRO A 417 -36.15 75.48 -95.35
C PRO A 417 -36.52 76.67 -96.25
N GLN A 418 -35.79 76.85 -97.35
CA GLN A 418 -35.98 77.92 -98.32
C GLN A 418 -36.68 77.43 -99.60
N SER A 419 -36.79 76.11 -99.79
CA SER A 419 -37.48 75.45 -100.90
C SER A 419 -38.52 74.42 -100.44
N ILE A 420 -39.40 73.98 -101.35
CA ILE A 420 -40.42 72.94 -101.07
C ILE A 420 -39.74 71.57 -100.96
N GLU A 421 -38.68 71.35 -101.74
CA GLU A 421 -37.84 70.16 -101.74
C GLU A 421 -37.13 70.00 -100.38
N GLU A 422 -36.47 71.04 -99.86
CA GLU A 422 -35.86 71.04 -98.52
C GLU A 422 -36.88 70.77 -97.41
N LEU A 423 -38.10 71.28 -97.55
CA LEU A 423 -39.17 71.02 -96.58
C LEU A 423 -39.61 69.54 -96.60
N GLN A 424 -39.68 68.91 -97.78
CA GLN A 424 -39.98 67.49 -97.92
C GLN A 424 -38.85 66.61 -97.34
N GLU A 425 -37.59 66.96 -97.59
CA GLU A 425 -36.43 66.27 -97.03
C GLU A 425 -36.37 66.41 -95.50
N LEU A 426 -36.66 67.59 -94.95
CA LEU A 426 -36.76 67.81 -93.51
C LEU A 426 -37.91 66.99 -92.90
N VAL A 427 -39.08 66.90 -93.55
CA VAL A 427 -40.21 66.08 -93.07
C VAL A 427 -39.87 64.59 -93.08
N LEU A 428 -39.17 64.09 -94.10
CA LEU A 428 -38.68 62.70 -94.14
C LEU A 428 -37.66 62.45 -93.02
N THR A 429 -36.70 63.36 -92.84
CA THR A 429 -35.67 63.29 -91.78
C THR A 429 -36.30 63.32 -90.38
N LEU A 430 -37.33 64.16 -90.16
CA LEU A 430 -38.09 64.20 -88.90
C LEU A 430 -38.89 62.91 -88.70
N HIS A 431 -39.43 62.30 -89.75
CA HIS A 431 -40.13 61.02 -89.67
C HIS A 431 -39.18 59.86 -89.33
N GLU A 432 -37.98 59.83 -89.93
CA GLU A 432 -36.93 58.86 -89.59
C GLU A 432 -36.46 59.02 -88.14
N ASN A 433 -36.20 60.25 -87.69
CA ASN A 433 -35.89 60.55 -86.29
C ASN A 433 -37.02 60.13 -85.33
N LEU A 434 -38.29 60.27 -85.73
CA LEU A 434 -39.44 59.78 -84.95
C LEU A 434 -39.47 58.25 -84.84
N ILE A 435 -39.11 57.54 -85.91
CA ILE A 435 -38.98 56.07 -85.91
C ILE A 435 -37.83 55.63 -84.99
N VAL A 436 -36.65 56.27 -85.10
CA VAL A 436 -35.46 55.95 -84.28
C VAL A 436 -35.72 56.23 -82.80
N THR A 437 -36.31 57.37 -82.46
CA THR A 437 -36.66 57.71 -81.07
C THR A 437 -37.71 56.77 -80.51
N LYS A 438 -38.75 56.39 -81.28
CA LYS A 438 -39.74 55.39 -80.86
C LYS A 438 -39.12 54.02 -80.60
N ALA A 439 -38.26 53.53 -81.49
CA ALA A 439 -37.53 52.28 -81.29
C ALA A 439 -36.59 52.34 -80.06
N GLY A 440 -35.97 53.49 -79.82
CA GLY A 440 -35.18 53.77 -78.61
C GLY A 440 -36.01 53.73 -77.33
N CYS A 441 -37.20 54.35 -77.31
CA CYS A 441 -38.14 54.27 -76.19
C CYS A 441 -38.58 52.83 -75.92
N GLU A 442 -38.96 52.06 -76.94
CA GLU A 442 -39.34 50.65 -76.77
C GLU A 442 -38.20 49.78 -76.24
N PHE A 443 -36.95 50.05 -76.64
CA PHE A 443 -35.77 49.39 -76.09
C PHE A 443 -35.53 49.78 -74.63
N ALA A 444 -35.65 51.06 -74.29
CA ALA A 444 -35.51 51.55 -72.93
C ALA A 444 -36.59 50.97 -71.99
N GLU A 445 -37.85 50.87 -72.45
CA GLU A 445 -38.91 50.18 -71.71
C GLU A 445 -38.61 48.69 -71.49
N ARG A 446 -38.14 47.97 -72.52
CA ARG A 446 -37.75 46.56 -72.38
C ARG A 446 -36.61 46.39 -71.38
N LYS A 447 -35.60 47.27 -71.41
CA LYS A 447 -34.49 47.27 -70.44
C LYS A 447 -34.98 47.60 -69.02
N ALA A 448 -35.90 48.56 -68.86
CA ALA A 448 -36.48 48.91 -67.57
C ALA A 448 -37.28 47.75 -66.96
N ARG A 449 -38.07 47.02 -67.76
CA ARG A 449 -38.78 45.80 -67.31
C ARG A 449 -37.80 44.72 -66.87
N SER A 450 -36.76 44.44 -67.67
CA SER A 450 -35.70 43.48 -67.29
C SER A 450 -34.99 43.85 -65.97
N MET A 451 -34.77 45.15 -65.70
CA MET A 451 -34.21 45.61 -64.43
C MET A 451 -35.21 45.46 -63.27
N GLN A 452 -36.51 45.64 -63.51
CA GLN A 452 -37.55 45.38 -62.50
C GLN A 452 -37.62 43.88 -62.14
N ASP A 453 -37.49 43.00 -63.13
CA ASP A 453 -37.43 41.54 -62.90
C ASP A 453 -36.19 41.14 -62.09
N GLU A 454 -35.01 41.72 -62.41
CA GLU A 454 -33.76 41.52 -61.64
C GLU A 454 -33.91 41.99 -60.18
N VAL A 455 -34.48 43.18 -59.95
CA VAL A 455 -34.76 43.71 -58.61
C VAL A 455 -35.74 42.82 -57.84
N ALA A 456 -36.78 42.29 -58.48
CA ALA A 456 -37.73 41.38 -57.85
C ALA A 456 -37.06 40.06 -57.42
N LEU A 457 -36.14 39.54 -58.24
CA LEU A 457 -35.39 38.32 -57.97
C LEU A 457 -34.41 38.51 -56.79
N LEU A 458 -33.70 39.64 -56.75
CA LEU A 458 -32.85 40.04 -55.61
C LEU A 458 -33.67 40.21 -54.31
N GLN A 459 -34.88 40.79 -54.38
CA GLN A 459 -35.75 40.93 -53.22
C GLN A 459 -36.21 39.58 -52.65
N GLU A 460 -36.54 38.59 -53.50
CA GLU A 460 -36.92 37.26 -52.99
C GLU A 460 -35.69 36.48 -52.49
N GLN A 461 -34.51 36.66 -53.09
CA GLN A 461 -33.26 36.12 -52.55
C GLN A 461 -32.98 36.68 -51.14
N GLN A 462 -33.17 37.98 -50.93
CA GLN A 462 -33.00 38.60 -49.63
C GLN A 462 -34.03 38.07 -48.61
N ARG A 463 -35.31 37.95 -48.98
CA ARG A 463 -36.33 37.32 -48.12
C ARG A 463 -36.00 35.87 -47.77
N CYS A 464 -35.39 35.10 -48.67
CA CYS A 464 -34.93 33.74 -48.36
C CYS A 464 -33.81 33.75 -47.31
N ARG A 465 -32.81 34.62 -47.47
CA ARG A 465 -31.76 34.82 -46.45
C ARG A 465 -32.33 35.26 -45.10
N ASP A 466 -33.28 36.20 -45.08
CA ASP A 466 -33.94 36.66 -43.85
C ASP A 466 -34.70 35.50 -43.14
N ARG A 467 -35.36 34.61 -43.90
CA ARG A 467 -36.01 33.40 -43.35
C ARG A 467 -34.99 32.41 -42.78
N GLU A 468 -33.81 32.29 -43.38
CA GLU A 468 -32.73 31.40 -42.90
C GLU A 468 -32.08 31.94 -41.63
N VAL A 469 -31.73 33.23 -41.60
CA VAL A 469 -31.22 33.93 -40.41
C VAL A 469 -32.20 33.77 -39.25
N LYS A 470 -33.51 34.01 -39.47
CA LYS A 470 -34.52 33.87 -38.43
C LYS A 470 -34.68 32.44 -37.89
N LYS A 471 -34.46 31.41 -38.73
CA LYS A 471 -34.42 30.00 -38.27
C LYS A 471 -33.18 29.73 -37.42
N ALA A 472 -32.02 30.28 -37.80
CA ALA A 472 -30.79 30.16 -37.03
C ALA A 472 -30.92 30.85 -35.67
N GLU A 473 -31.47 32.07 -35.61
CA GLU A 473 -31.78 32.79 -34.37
C GLU A 473 -32.70 31.98 -33.44
N GLN A 474 -33.75 31.37 -33.98
CA GLN A 474 -34.66 30.49 -33.22
C GLN A 474 -33.95 29.24 -32.68
N HIS A 475 -33.04 28.65 -33.46
CA HIS A 475 -32.24 27.52 -33.02
C HIS A 475 -31.25 27.90 -31.91
N PHE A 476 -30.55 29.04 -32.05
CA PHE A 476 -29.62 29.52 -31.03
C PHE A 476 -30.33 29.92 -29.73
N THR A 477 -31.44 30.64 -29.80
CA THR A 477 -32.23 31.01 -28.61
C THR A 477 -32.83 29.79 -27.89
N HIS A 478 -33.25 28.74 -28.62
CA HIS A 478 -33.63 27.47 -28.00
C HIS A 478 -32.43 26.79 -27.32
N LYS A 479 -31.25 26.79 -27.95
CA LYS A 479 -30.03 26.20 -27.39
C LYS A 479 -29.55 26.95 -26.14
N GLU A 480 -29.63 28.28 -26.14
CA GLU A 480 -29.37 29.14 -24.99
C GLU A 480 -30.30 28.78 -23.82
N HIS A 481 -31.61 28.66 -24.07
CA HIS A 481 -32.58 28.25 -23.05
C HIS A 481 -32.24 26.87 -22.46
N GLN A 482 -31.88 25.89 -23.30
CA GLN A 482 -31.47 24.57 -22.85
C GLN A 482 -30.21 24.61 -21.96
N LEU A 483 -29.21 25.43 -22.32
CA LEU A 483 -27.98 25.59 -21.54
C LEU A 483 -28.24 26.31 -20.21
N LEU A 484 -29.10 27.33 -20.19
CA LEU A 484 -29.51 28.02 -18.97
C LEU A 484 -30.27 27.09 -18.01
N GLU A 485 -31.12 26.20 -18.53
CA GLU A 485 -31.84 25.22 -17.71
C GLU A 485 -30.91 24.12 -17.16
N GLN A 486 -29.92 23.69 -17.95
CA GLN A 486 -28.86 22.79 -17.48
C GLN A 486 -28.01 23.44 -16.37
N LEU A 487 -27.64 24.72 -16.54
CA LEU A 487 -26.88 25.47 -15.53
C LEU A 487 -27.67 25.60 -14.22
N ARG A 488 -28.95 26.01 -14.28
CA ARG A 488 -29.83 26.09 -13.09
C ARG A 488 -29.95 24.75 -12.36
N LYS A 489 -30.00 23.64 -13.10
CA LYS A 489 -30.01 22.31 -12.49
C LYS A 489 -28.68 22.02 -11.77
N GLN A 490 -27.55 22.32 -12.40
CA GLN A 490 -26.23 22.16 -11.77
C GLN A 490 -26.06 23.05 -10.53
N GLU A 491 -26.56 24.28 -10.54
CA GLU A 491 -26.61 25.16 -9.37
C GLU A 491 -27.48 24.56 -8.24
N HIS A 492 -28.64 23.99 -8.57
CA HIS A 492 -29.50 23.31 -7.59
C HIS A 492 -28.82 22.08 -6.99
N ASP A 493 -28.26 21.21 -7.83
CA ASP A 493 -27.55 20.00 -7.41
C ASP A 493 -26.32 20.36 -6.56
N PHE A 494 -25.59 21.44 -6.88
CA PHE A 494 -24.48 21.97 -6.08
C PHE A 494 -24.94 22.44 -4.69
N ASN A 495 -26.00 23.25 -4.61
CA ASN A 495 -26.55 23.72 -3.34
C ASN A 495 -27.04 22.57 -2.44
N LEU A 496 -27.60 21.51 -3.04
CA LEU A 496 -28.00 20.30 -2.32
C LEU A 496 -26.78 19.56 -1.75
N LEU A 497 -25.71 19.39 -2.55
CA LEU A 497 -24.46 18.78 -2.11
C LEU A 497 -23.77 19.60 -1.01
N GLU A 498 -23.84 20.93 -1.06
CA GLU A 498 -23.35 21.81 0.01
C GLU A 498 -24.13 21.61 1.31
N SER A 499 -25.47 21.55 1.27
CA SER A 499 -26.29 21.24 2.45
C SER A 499 -25.93 19.89 3.06
N VAL A 500 -25.73 18.86 2.24
CA VAL A 500 -25.32 17.52 2.72
C VAL A 500 -23.90 17.55 3.30
N ARG A 501 -22.98 18.34 2.74
CA ARG A 501 -21.63 18.54 3.29
C ARG A 501 -21.70 19.15 4.69
N GLU A 502 -22.49 20.20 4.88
CA GLU A 502 -22.67 20.82 6.21
C GLU A 502 -23.28 19.88 7.24
N GLU A 503 -24.28 19.08 6.86
CA GLU A 503 -24.85 18.06 7.75
C GLU A 503 -23.82 17.01 8.14
N LEU A 504 -23.03 16.52 7.16
CA LEU A 504 -21.97 15.55 7.41
C LEU A 504 -20.90 16.12 8.36
N GLU A 505 -20.48 17.37 8.16
CA GLU A 505 -19.51 18.07 9.02
C GLU A 505 -20.04 18.21 10.46
N ARG A 506 -21.30 18.62 10.64
CA ARG A 506 -21.96 18.69 11.96
C ARG A 506 -22.00 17.33 12.65
N THR A 507 -22.37 16.26 11.93
CA THR A 507 -22.37 14.90 12.51
C THR A 507 -20.96 14.40 12.83
N GLY A 508 -19.95 14.74 12.04
CA GLY A 508 -18.54 14.43 12.30
C GLY A 508 -18.02 15.07 13.58
N ILE A 509 -18.34 16.35 13.81
CA ILE A 509 -17.99 17.08 15.04
C ILE A 509 -18.65 16.43 16.28
N GLU A 510 -19.94 16.09 16.19
CA GLU A 510 -20.66 15.44 17.30
C GLU A 510 -20.12 14.02 17.58
N GLN A 511 -19.82 13.23 16.56
CA GLN A 511 -19.16 11.92 16.73
C GLN A 511 -17.75 12.05 17.33
N GLN A 512 -16.97 13.06 16.92
CA GLN A 512 -15.64 13.32 17.49
C GLN A 512 -15.72 13.68 18.97
N LYS A 513 -16.70 14.49 19.37
CA LYS A 513 -16.99 14.83 20.77
C LYS A 513 -17.39 13.59 21.59
N GLN A 514 -18.30 12.77 21.08
CA GLN A 514 -18.67 11.50 21.72
C GLN A 514 -17.46 10.56 21.86
N ASN A 515 -16.55 10.55 20.89
CA ASN A 515 -15.31 9.78 20.96
C ASN A 515 -14.36 10.31 22.06
N SER A 516 -14.25 11.63 22.24
CA SER A 516 -13.46 12.20 23.35
C SER A 516 -14.08 11.92 24.72
N ASP A 517 -15.41 11.98 24.84
CA ASP A 517 -16.11 11.71 26.10
C ASP A 517 -15.94 10.23 26.51
N LEU A 518 -16.06 9.29 25.56
CA LEU A 518 -15.80 7.87 25.80
C LEU A 518 -14.33 7.59 26.14
N ARG A 519 -13.37 8.29 25.53
CA ARG A 519 -11.94 8.18 25.90
C ARG A 519 -11.70 8.65 27.33
N MET A 520 -12.35 9.74 27.75
CA MET A 520 -12.26 10.22 29.14
C MET A 520 -12.80 9.18 30.13
N GLN A 521 -13.98 8.61 29.85
CA GLN A 521 -14.55 7.53 30.67
C GLN A 521 -13.63 6.30 30.76
N ILE A 522 -12.95 5.91 29.67
CA ILE A 522 -11.97 4.82 29.69
C ILE A 522 -10.80 5.15 30.63
N ILE A 523 -10.26 6.37 30.59
CA ILE A 523 -9.18 6.82 31.47
C ILE A 523 -9.63 6.83 32.94
N GLU A 524 -10.84 7.33 33.24
CA GLU A 524 -11.41 7.33 34.58
C GLU A 524 -11.61 5.91 35.13
N LEU A 525 -12.14 5.00 34.31
CA LEU A 525 -12.34 3.60 34.67
C LEU A 525 -11.00 2.88 34.88
N GLN A 526 -9.98 3.14 34.05
CA GLN A 526 -8.62 2.62 34.24
C GLN A 526 -8.01 3.09 35.57
N ALA A 527 -8.09 4.39 35.87
CA ALA A 527 -7.59 4.96 37.13
C ALA A 527 -8.37 4.46 38.36
N CYS A 528 -9.65 4.13 38.21
CA CYS A 528 -10.45 3.46 39.24
C CYS A 528 -9.97 2.01 39.44
N ASN A 529 -9.78 1.26 38.36
CA ASN A 529 -9.35 -0.14 38.40
C ASN A 529 -7.96 -0.29 39.03
N GLU A 530 -6.98 0.55 38.66
CA GLU A 530 -5.67 0.59 39.31
C GLU A 530 -5.75 0.83 40.83
N ARG A 531 -6.70 1.66 41.28
CA ARG A 531 -6.90 1.96 42.69
C ARG A 531 -7.45 0.73 43.44
N LEU A 532 -8.40 0.03 42.84
CA LEU A 532 -8.96 -1.21 43.36
C LEU A 532 -7.91 -2.34 43.38
N ASP A 533 -7.06 -2.45 42.35
CA ASP A 533 -5.96 -3.42 42.32
C ASP A 533 -4.92 -3.16 43.41
N ARG A 534 -4.56 -1.90 43.68
CA ARG A 534 -3.70 -1.53 44.83
C ARG A 534 -4.35 -1.96 46.16
N GLN A 535 -5.63 -1.66 46.36
CA GLN A 535 -6.36 -2.08 47.56
C GLN A 535 -6.46 -3.61 47.70
N ASN A 536 -6.68 -4.33 46.61
CA ASN A 536 -6.67 -5.80 46.60
C ASN A 536 -5.30 -6.36 46.95
N ASN A 537 -4.21 -5.77 46.45
CA ASN A 537 -2.85 -6.19 46.76
C ASN A 537 -2.46 -5.89 48.22
N ASP A 538 -2.88 -4.75 48.77
CA ASP A 538 -2.72 -4.42 50.19
C ASP A 538 -3.47 -5.43 51.09
N LEU A 539 -4.71 -5.79 50.73
CA LEU A 539 -5.51 -6.77 51.46
C LEU A 539 -4.92 -8.19 51.37
N ARG A 540 -4.44 -8.59 50.19
CA ARG A 540 -3.71 -9.87 50.00
C ARG A 540 -2.44 -9.92 50.85
N SER A 541 -1.68 -8.82 50.90
CA SER A 541 -0.46 -8.71 51.71
C SER A 541 -0.77 -8.82 53.21
N LYS A 542 -1.83 -8.13 53.67
CA LYS A 542 -2.33 -8.26 55.05
C LYS A 542 -2.80 -9.67 55.39
N MET A 543 -3.51 -10.35 54.48
CA MET A 543 -3.89 -11.75 54.67
C MET A 543 -2.67 -12.66 54.78
N MET A 544 -1.64 -12.46 53.96
CA MET A 544 -0.41 -13.26 54.00
C MET A 544 0.33 -13.09 55.34
N VAL A 545 0.49 -11.84 55.82
CA VAL A 545 1.08 -11.57 57.15
C VAL A 545 0.27 -12.23 58.26
N LEU A 546 -1.06 -12.08 58.26
CA LEU A 546 -1.92 -12.70 59.28
C LEU A 546 -1.90 -14.24 59.22
N GLN A 547 -1.69 -14.85 58.05
CA GLN A 547 -1.50 -16.30 57.92
C GLN A 547 -0.14 -16.75 58.47
N GLU A 548 0.93 -15.98 58.24
CA GLU A 548 2.25 -16.24 58.81
C GLU A 548 2.24 -16.09 60.34
N ASP A 549 1.64 -15.02 60.87
CA ASP A 549 1.44 -14.81 62.30
C ASP A 549 0.61 -15.94 62.92
N LEU A 550 -0.46 -16.40 62.26
CA LEU A 550 -1.26 -17.53 62.74
C LEU A 550 -0.43 -18.83 62.77
N ALA A 551 0.35 -19.12 61.72
CA ALA A 551 1.21 -20.29 61.66
C ALA A 551 2.31 -20.27 62.74
N ASN A 552 2.90 -19.09 62.99
CA ASN A 552 3.86 -18.87 64.07
C ASN A 552 3.23 -19.08 65.45
N ASN A 553 2.03 -18.52 65.68
CA ASN A 553 1.28 -18.71 66.92
C ASN A 553 0.91 -20.19 67.14
N GLU A 554 0.47 -20.89 66.10
CA GLU A 554 0.21 -22.34 66.15
C GLU A 554 1.49 -23.14 66.48
N ALA A 555 2.64 -22.78 65.91
CA ALA A 555 3.92 -23.44 66.18
C ALA A 555 4.32 -23.24 67.65
N VAL A 556 4.23 -22.01 68.17
CA VAL A 556 4.49 -21.69 69.58
C VAL A 556 3.54 -22.46 70.51
N GLN A 557 2.25 -22.56 70.17
CA GLN A 557 1.30 -23.37 70.94
C GLN A 557 1.66 -24.86 70.91
N LYS A 558 2.00 -25.41 69.75
CA LYS A 558 2.45 -26.82 69.59
C LYS A 558 3.69 -27.09 70.45
N ASP A 559 4.65 -26.18 70.49
CA ASP A 559 5.87 -26.33 71.28
C ASP A 559 5.64 -26.12 72.79
N PHE A 560 4.74 -25.22 73.19
CA PHE A 560 4.29 -25.12 74.58
C PHE A 560 3.59 -26.41 75.06
N VAL A 561 2.76 -27.03 74.22
CA VAL A 561 2.14 -28.33 74.51
C VAL A 561 3.21 -29.43 74.64
N LYS A 562 4.17 -29.54 73.71
CA LYS A 562 5.30 -30.49 73.83
C LYS A 562 6.11 -30.26 75.10
N LEU A 563 6.41 -29.01 75.45
CA LEU A 563 7.19 -28.66 76.64
C LEU A 563 6.44 -29.03 77.92
N SER A 564 5.13 -28.73 78.00
CA SER A 564 4.30 -29.09 79.14
C SER A 564 4.14 -30.60 79.31
N GLN A 565 4.00 -31.36 78.21
CA GLN A 565 4.00 -32.83 78.23
C GLN A 565 5.36 -33.40 78.66
N SER A 566 6.47 -32.87 78.11
CA SER A 566 7.82 -33.27 78.49
C SER A 566 8.10 -32.99 79.97
N LEU A 567 7.66 -31.83 80.48
CA LEU A 567 7.77 -31.47 81.89
C LEU A 567 6.89 -32.39 82.76
N GLN A 568 5.66 -32.70 82.36
CA GLN A 568 4.82 -33.68 83.06
C GLN A 568 5.47 -35.06 83.10
N MET A 569 6.04 -35.54 81.99
CA MET A 569 6.79 -36.80 81.94
C MET A 569 8.04 -36.78 82.82
N GLN A 570 8.78 -35.66 82.87
CA GLN A 570 9.94 -35.51 83.76
C GLN A 570 9.53 -35.49 85.23
N LEU A 571 8.46 -34.77 85.58
CA LEU A 571 7.90 -34.73 86.94
C LEU A 571 7.38 -36.11 87.38
N GLU A 572 6.72 -36.85 86.49
CA GLU A 572 6.25 -38.20 86.78
C GLU A 572 7.42 -39.19 86.88
N LYS A 573 8.46 -39.04 86.05
CA LYS A 573 9.70 -39.80 86.18
C LYS A 573 10.42 -39.52 87.50
N ILE A 574 10.41 -38.29 87.99
CA ILE A 574 10.94 -37.94 89.33
C ILE A 574 10.06 -38.56 90.43
N ARG A 575 8.73 -38.41 90.37
CA ARG A 575 7.79 -39.02 91.35
C ARG A 575 7.91 -40.54 91.43
N SER A 576 8.05 -41.21 90.30
CA SER A 576 8.23 -42.66 90.23
C SER A 576 9.60 -43.12 90.75
N ALA A 577 10.64 -42.26 90.68
CA ALA A 577 11.94 -42.51 91.27
C ALA A 577 11.97 -42.25 92.79
N ASP A 578 11.18 -41.31 93.30
CA ASP A 578 11.18 -40.88 94.72
C ASP A 578 10.37 -41.77 95.68
N THR A 579 9.82 -42.91 95.23
CA THR A 579 9.12 -43.84 96.13
C THR A 579 10.05 -44.61 97.09
N GLN A 580 11.37 -44.50 96.95
CA GLN A 580 12.35 -44.85 97.98
C GLN A 580 13.51 -43.85 98.06
N VAL A 581 13.42 -42.89 98.98
CA VAL A 581 14.59 -42.09 99.42
C VAL A 581 15.52 -42.99 100.25
N ARG A 582 16.35 -43.79 99.58
CA ARG A 582 17.42 -44.56 100.23
C ARG A 582 18.51 -43.59 100.68
N TRP A 583 18.80 -43.60 101.99
CA TRP A 583 20.03 -42.98 102.50
C TRP A 583 21.20 -43.75 101.89
N GLN A 584 22.01 -43.05 101.10
CA GLN A 584 23.04 -43.68 100.29
C GLN A 584 24.22 -44.09 101.19
N ASP A 585 24.68 -45.33 101.07
CA ASP A 585 25.80 -45.82 101.87
C ASP A 585 27.12 -45.19 101.37
N ASP A 586 28.07 -44.96 102.28
CA ASP A 586 29.31 -44.25 101.92
C ASP A 586 30.12 -45.00 100.86
N ASP A 587 30.04 -46.34 100.82
CA ASP A 587 30.73 -47.18 99.84
C ASP A 587 30.10 -47.15 98.43
N ASP A 588 28.86 -46.67 98.28
CA ASP A 588 28.15 -46.59 96.98
C ASP A 588 28.63 -45.39 96.11
N VAL A 589 29.56 -44.54 96.60
CA VAL A 589 29.89 -43.25 95.97
C VAL A 589 31.37 -42.85 96.06
N ASP A 590 32.08 -42.91 94.93
CA ASP A 590 33.47 -42.43 94.83
C ASP A 590 33.60 -40.95 94.46
N GLN A 591 32.59 -40.35 93.82
CA GLN A 591 32.63 -38.99 93.30
C GLN A 591 31.40 -38.16 93.69
N CYS A 592 31.61 -36.88 94.03
CA CYS A 592 30.50 -35.96 94.34
C CYS A 592 29.61 -35.73 93.09
N PRO A 593 28.30 -36.07 93.09
CA PRO A 593 27.45 -36.01 91.89
C PRO A 593 27.32 -34.60 91.28
N ASN A 594 27.42 -33.54 92.10
CA ASN A 594 27.28 -32.16 91.65
C ASN A 594 28.55 -31.64 90.94
N CYS A 595 29.73 -31.82 91.54
CA CYS A 595 31.00 -31.29 90.98
C CYS A 595 31.91 -32.33 90.33
N LYS A 596 31.51 -33.61 90.30
CA LYS A 596 32.23 -34.76 89.72
C LYS A 596 33.69 -34.92 90.20
N LYS A 597 33.97 -34.50 91.44
CA LYS A 597 35.30 -34.64 92.08
C LYS A 597 35.29 -35.80 93.07
N GLU A 598 36.33 -36.63 92.99
CA GLU A 598 36.55 -37.80 93.85
C GLU A 598 36.64 -37.43 95.34
N PHE A 599 36.08 -38.29 96.19
CA PHE A 599 36.19 -38.21 97.63
C PHE A 599 37.57 -38.67 98.10
N THR A 600 38.13 -37.96 99.09
CA THR A 600 39.46 -38.22 99.63
C THR A 600 39.45 -37.99 101.14
N VAL A 601 40.53 -38.34 101.85
CA VAL A 601 40.64 -38.14 103.31
C VAL A 601 40.39 -36.66 103.72
N THR A 602 40.77 -35.70 102.86
CA THR A 602 40.51 -34.27 103.06
C THR A 602 39.14 -33.83 102.52
N ARG A 603 38.62 -34.46 101.46
CA ARG A 603 37.26 -34.20 100.93
C ARG A 603 36.29 -35.28 101.42
N ARG A 604 35.74 -35.06 102.62
CA ARG A 604 34.83 -36.01 103.28
C ARG A 604 33.45 -36.09 102.60
N LYS A 605 32.87 -37.31 102.60
CA LYS A 605 31.49 -37.62 102.20
C LYS A 605 30.51 -36.98 103.19
N GLN A 606 29.41 -36.42 102.67
CA GLN A 606 28.35 -35.76 103.45
C GLN A 606 27.01 -35.93 102.73
N HIS A 607 25.94 -36.32 103.42
CA HIS A 607 24.62 -36.53 102.78
C HIS A 607 23.80 -35.25 102.64
N CYS A 608 22.98 -35.15 101.60
CA CYS A 608 21.86 -34.20 101.53
C CYS A 608 20.74 -34.67 102.46
N ARG A 609 20.27 -33.82 103.37
CA ARG A 609 19.23 -34.18 104.36
C ARG A 609 17.80 -34.16 103.77
N HIS A 610 17.68 -34.01 102.45
CA HIS A 610 16.41 -34.12 101.73
C HIS A 610 16.37 -35.35 100.80
N CYS A 611 17.34 -35.50 99.89
CA CYS A 611 17.38 -36.62 98.93
C CYS A 611 18.27 -37.81 99.34
N GLY A 612 18.95 -37.77 100.49
CA GLY A 612 19.77 -38.89 100.98
C GLY A 612 21.08 -39.16 100.22
N THR A 613 21.34 -38.49 99.10
CA THR A 613 22.53 -38.64 98.25
C THR A 613 23.78 -38.00 98.87
N ILE A 614 24.97 -38.55 98.60
CA ILE A 614 26.26 -38.06 99.11
C ILE A 614 26.85 -36.96 98.21
N TYR A 615 27.38 -35.89 98.82
CA TYR A 615 28.10 -34.80 98.17
C TYR A 615 29.32 -34.37 99.02
N CYS A 616 30.22 -33.57 98.44
CA CYS A 616 31.30 -32.92 99.20
C CYS A 616 30.82 -31.63 99.88
N GLN A 617 31.47 -31.24 100.98
CA GLN A 617 31.13 -30.04 101.77
C GLN A 617 30.85 -28.75 100.96
N PRO A 618 31.63 -28.37 99.93
CA PRO A 618 31.31 -27.19 99.12
C PRO A 618 29.94 -27.24 98.42
N CYS A 619 29.50 -28.43 98.00
CA CYS A 619 28.22 -28.70 97.35
C CYS A 619 27.06 -28.95 98.35
N LEU A 620 27.36 -28.88 99.66
CA LEU A 620 26.40 -28.93 100.78
C LEU A 620 26.59 -27.72 101.70
N SER A 621 26.82 -26.56 101.08
CA SER A 621 26.99 -25.27 101.73
C SER A 621 25.66 -24.62 102.14
N LYS A 622 24.57 -24.97 101.46
CA LYS A 622 23.23 -24.42 101.68
C LYS A 622 22.41 -25.25 102.67
N SER A 623 21.46 -24.61 103.35
CA SER A 623 20.56 -25.26 104.30
C SER A 623 19.14 -24.72 104.21
N VAL A 624 18.16 -25.59 104.45
CA VAL A 624 16.73 -25.26 104.44
C VAL A 624 16.07 -25.66 105.76
N PRO A 625 14.99 -24.98 106.20
CA PRO A 625 14.27 -25.38 107.40
C PRO A 625 13.55 -26.72 107.17
N SER A 626 13.87 -27.75 107.97
CA SER A 626 13.30 -29.10 107.81
C SER A 626 12.79 -29.67 109.15
N GLY A 627 11.83 -30.60 109.04
CA GLY A 627 11.12 -31.22 110.16
C GLY A 627 10.16 -30.28 110.90
N PRO A 628 9.38 -30.80 111.89
CA PRO A 628 8.37 -30.02 112.62
C PRO A 628 8.94 -28.78 113.31
N ASN A 629 10.18 -28.87 113.80
CA ASN A 629 10.85 -27.81 114.55
C ASN A 629 11.68 -26.86 113.66
N ARG A 630 11.50 -26.89 112.33
CA ARG A 630 12.15 -26.03 111.33
C ARG A 630 13.67 -25.87 111.51
N LYS A 631 14.37 -26.94 111.90
CA LYS A 631 15.83 -26.90 112.10
C LYS A 631 16.55 -26.78 110.75
N PRO A 632 17.64 -26.00 110.64
CA PRO A 632 18.38 -25.87 109.39
C PRO A 632 19.07 -27.18 109.02
N ALA A 633 18.61 -27.81 107.94
CA ALA A 633 19.13 -29.06 107.41
C ALA A 633 19.94 -28.77 106.14
N ARG A 634 21.18 -29.28 106.05
CA ARG A 634 22.04 -29.08 104.87
C ARG A 634 21.54 -29.90 103.68
N VAL A 635 21.34 -29.24 102.55
CA VAL A 635 20.80 -29.82 101.31
C VAL A 635 21.65 -29.41 100.12
N CYS A 636 21.66 -30.24 99.07
CA CYS A 636 22.40 -29.95 97.85
C CYS A 636 21.72 -28.81 97.07
N ASP A 637 22.44 -28.23 96.11
CA ASP A 637 21.95 -27.10 95.31
C ASP A 637 20.59 -27.35 94.65
N VAL A 638 20.38 -28.56 94.10
CA VAL A 638 19.11 -28.97 93.46
C VAL A 638 17.97 -28.97 94.47
N CYS A 639 18.14 -29.64 95.61
CA CYS A 639 17.13 -29.69 96.66
C CYS A 639 16.87 -28.30 97.29
N HIS A 640 17.87 -27.41 97.34
CA HIS A 640 17.67 -26.05 97.79
C HIS A 640 16.76 -25.26 96.84
N THR A 641 17.02 -25.30 95.53
CA THR A 641 16.19 -24.61 94.53
C THR A 641 14.76 -25.18 94.46
N LEU A 642 14.57 -26.48 94.72
CA LEU A 642 13.25 -27.10 94.79
C LEU A 642 12.46 -26.75 96.07
N LEU A 643 13.15 -26.61 97.22
CA LEU A 643 12.51 -26.36 98.51
C LEU A 643 12.35 -24.87 98.87
N VAL A 644 13.07 -23.96 98.20
CA VAL A 644 13.00 -22.52 98.46
C VAL A 644 12.42 -21.79 97.25
N GLN A 645 11.11 -21.55 97.29
CA GLN A 645 10.30 -21.01 96.17
C GLN A 645 10.84 -19.70 95.58
N ASP A 646 11.45 -18.82 96.39
CA ASP A 646 11.98 -17.54 95.92
C ASP A 646 13.40 -17.62 95.33
N THR A 647 13.97 -18.81 95.12
CA THR A 647 15.33 -18.99 94.55
C THR A 647 15.37 -19.48 93.10
N ALA A 648 14.21 -19.71 92.47
CA ALA A 648 14.12 -20.05 91.05
C ALA A 648 13.93 -18.79 90.19
N PRO A 649 14.91 -18.39 89.35
CA PRO A 649 14.83 -17.15 88.57
C PRO A 649 13.99 -17.25 87.29
N TYR A 650 13.23 -18.34 87.11
CA TYR A 650 12.68 -18.75 85.80
C TYR A 650 11.23 -18.36 85.51
N PHE A 651 10.59 -17.59 86.38
CA PHE A 651 9.30 -16.97 86.10
C PHE A 651 9.32 -15.49 86.51
N SER A 652 9.55 -14.60 85.55
CA SER A 652 9.28 -13.17 85.72
C SER A 652 7.81 -13.01 86.13
N ARG A 653 7.57 -12.32 87.26
CA ARG A 653 6.20 -12.06 87.76
C ARG A 653 5.51 -10.92 87.02
N GLU A 654 6.18 -10.30 86.06
CA GLU A 654 5.68 -9.18 85.25
C GLU A 654 5.61 -9.60 83.77
N PRO A 655 4.50 -9.31 83.07
CA PRO A 655 4.39 -9.58 81.63
C PRO A 655 5.32 -8.65 80.84
N PRO A 656 5.96 -9.14 79.76
CA PRO A 656 6.71 -8.26 78.87
C PRO A 656 5.76 -7.25 78.23
N GLN A 657 6.14 -5.97 78.25
CA GLN A 657 5.38 -4.94 77.56
C GLN A 657 5.45 -5.19 76.05
N SER A 658 4.29 -5.32 75.41
CA SER A 658 4.16 -5.39 73.96
C SER A 658 4.58 -4.06 73.32
N PRO A 659 5.31 -4.08 72.19
CA PRO A 659 5.70 -2.89 71.45
C PRO A 659 4.50 -2.18 70.78
#